data_AF-V9GDM8-F1
#
_entry.id   AF-V9GDM8-F1
#
_cell.length_a   1.000
_cell.length_b   1.000
_cell.length_c   1.000
_cell.angle_alpha   90.00
_cell.angle_beta   90.00
_cell.angle_gamma   90.00
#
_symmetry.space_group_name_H-M   'P 1'
#
loop_
_entity.id
_entity.type
_entity.pdbx_description
1 polymer ?
#
loop_
_entity_poly.entity_id
_entity_poly.type
_entity_poly.pdbx_seq_one_letter_code
_entity_poly.pdbx_strand_id
1 'polypeptide(L)'
;MSKIKDVLILHHSHLDVGYTHSQPVLLELQKKYIDQALQLCELTEDWAEENKFRWTCESSYPVLRWLETASEQQLRQIKRYLQNGQMSISASFMHTTPLVTAEQAARMLQPIKEIRSRLGFEIKTAIHHDVNGQPWPYSQLLLDAGVEFFIMGINIHFGGIPLTRPMAFQWETPDKRKLLSFNGEHYSLFSQICNVNAQDTNIMAAGLARYLEKIDANPDYPFDFIYLTATNIPLYDNNPPDQELAGLIKRWNGENREQTISFVTPEQLYARIREQEEQLPIYSGDWTDYWNFGSGSSAKETKLSRHTKQGMKTAEFLNAFQVEHDPSYMRMEKQAWEQIHLYDEHTWGAFNSVTEPDHLNVDIQWMHKAHYAYLANSLTGYLLGVQMEKLAGNPLQSEEPEGILLLNSSSVPVKQEIRIPSSFTMRGRHLSADRMRQTLMNIEADHSATSYGIIELPPFSWRKIPLHRLQEAAWSKDITVDAGSIETPYHKCFFDPSTGRILSLYDKRADWEVLDVSSPWSLFQYVQESIDPTCQHNHRSTIFPRDVEKGNNSISVWNHSWKARRLTHTGMKSCHVERSAHSATLVLQFAAPGVDDLEQRFTFFSYRPDIEMKVSYYKQDITTPEGTYFAIPLNLKPCDAIMIRPDNSSNWTRNNCRVYAETTLP
;
A
#
# COMPACT_ATOMS: atom_id res chain seq x y z
N MET A 1 32.10 -22.51 -20.32
CA MET A 1 30.81 -23.07 -20.76
C MET A 1 29.90 -23.03 -19.57
N SER A 2 28.70 -22.46 -19.74
CA SER A 2 27.79 -22.26 -18.62
C SER A 2 27.23 -23.58 -18.13
N LYS A 3 26.98 -23.69 -16.83
CA LYS A 3 26.22 -24.83 -16.28
C LYS A 3 24.74 -24.76 -16.68
N ILE A 4 24.27 -23.58 -17.10
CA ILE A 4 22.89 -23.34 -17.48
C ILE A 4 22.60 -23.93 -18.86
N LYS A 5 21.63 -24.86 -18.90
CA LYS A 5 21.14 -25.51 -20.13
C LYS A 5 19.77 -25.03 -20.54
N ASP A 6 18.91 -24.74 -19.57
CA ASP A 6 17.55 -24.28 -19.82
C ASP A 6 17.39 -22.80 -19.43
N VAL A 7 16.77 -22.02 -20.31
CA VAL A 7 16.33 -20.65 -20.04
C VAL A 7 14.81 -20.63 -20.06
N LEU A 8 14.23 -20.51 -18.87
CA LEU A 8 12.80 -20.55 -18.64
C LEU A 8 12.24 -19.12 -18.63
N ILE A 9 11.33 -18.82 -19.56
CA ILE A 9 10.77 -17.48 -19.75
C ILE A 9 9.31 -17.44 -19.29
N LEU A 10 9.02 -16.68 -18.23
CA LEU A 10 7.63 -16.35 -17.91
C LEU A 10 7.17 -15.14 -18.72
N HIS A 11 6.27 -15.39 -19.66
CA HIS A 11 5.69 -14.36 -20.50
C HIS A 11 4.33 -13.91 -19.97
N HIS A 12 4.19 -12.59 -19.78
CA HIS A 12 3.05 -11.96 -19.14
C HIS A 12 2.92 -10.49 -19.60
N SER A 13 1.86 -9.82 -19.13
CA SER A 13 1.67 -8.37 -19.22
C SER A 13 1.76 -7.82 -17.81
N HIS A 14 2.79 -7.02 -17.50
CA HIS A 14 2.88 -6.35 -16.19
C HIS A 14 1.71 -5.37 -16.04
N LEU A 15 0.92 -5.53 -14.98
CA LEU A 15 -0.32 -4.82 -14.72
C LEU A 15 -0.05 -3.64 -13.79
N ASP A 16 0.10 -2.48 -14.41
CA ASP A 16 -0.07 -1.19 -13.71
C ASP A 16 -1.48 -0.70 -13.96
N VAL A 17 -2.36 -0.60 -12.97
CA VAL A 17 -3.71 -0.06 -13.21
C VAL A 17 -3.63 1.45 -13.42
N GLY A 18 -3.32 1.84 -14.66
CA GLY A 18 -2.97 3.20 -15.06
C GLY A 18 -1.64 3.21 -15.84
N TYR A 19 -0.78 4.16 -15.50
CA TYR A 19 0.57 4.38 -16.03
C TYR A 19 0.62 4.64 -17.55
N THR A 20 0.49 3.59 -18.36
CA THR A 20 0.57 3.66 -19.84
C THR A 20 -0.73 4.19 -20.47
N HIS A 21 -1.87 3.76 -19.95
CA HIS A 21 -3.21 4.14 -20.40
C HIS A 21 -4.08 4.50 -19.21
N SER A 22 -5.19 5.21 -19.42
CA SER A 22 -6.15 5.44 -18.34
C SER A 22 -6.75 4.13 -17.83
N GLN A 23 -7.00 4.07 -16.53
CA GLN A 23 -7.39 2.88 -15.79
C GLN A 23 -8.58 2.13 -16.43
N PRO A 24 -9.68 2.79 -16.85
CA PRO A 24 -10.79 2.09 -17.50
C PRO A 24 -10.42 1.49 -18.86
N VAL A 25 -9.60 2.20 -19.65
CA VAL A 25 -9.16 1.74 -20.98
C VAL A 25 -8.26 0.52 -20.83
N LEU A 26 -7.30 0.60 -19.91
CA LEU A 26 -6.37 -0.48 -19.67
C LEU A 26 -7.07 -1.79 -19.26
N LEU A 27 -8.08 -1.72 -18.40
CA LEU A 27 -8.80 -2.92 -17.98
C LEU A 27 -9.53 -3.60 -19.15
N GLU A 28 -10.00 -2.84 -20.15
CA GLU A 28 -10.54 -3.42 -21.38
C GLU A 28 -9.44 -4.01 -22.29
N LEU A 29 -8.26 -3.38 -22.35
CA LEU A 29 -7.11 -3.92 -23.08
C LEU A 29 -6.66 -5.26 -22.49
N GLN A 30 -6.56 -5.38 -21.16
CA GLN A 30 -6.18 -6.62 -20.49
C GLN A 30 -7.13 -7.78 -20.80
N LYS A 31 -8.44 -7.53 -20.95
CA LYS A 31 -9.39 -8.54 -21.43
C LYS A 31 -9.06 -9.01 -22.85
N LYS A 32 -8.69 -8.08 -23.75
CA LYS A 32 -8.29 -8.41 -25.12
C LYS A 32 -6.96 -9.16 -25.17
N TYR A 33 -6.07 -8.93 -24.22
CA TYR A 33 -4.82 -9.66 -24.12
C TYR A 33 -5.04 -11.13 -23.75
N ILE A 34 -6.02 -11.42 -22.89
CA ILE A 34 -6.45 -12.81 -22.63
C ILE A 34 -6.98 -13.46 -23.92
N ASP A 35 -7.80 -12.75 -24.71
CA ASP A 35 -8.30 -13.27 -25.99
C ASP A 35 -7.17 -13.58 -26.98
N GLN A 36 -6.16 -12.70 -27.08
CA GLN A 36 -4.98 -12.88 -27.93
C GLN A 36 -4.12 -14.05 -27.46
N ALA A 37 -3.92 -14.18 -26.15
CA ALA A 37 -3.16 -15.29 -25.57
C ALA A 37 -3.80 -16.64 -25.90
N LEU A 38 -5.14 -16.75 -25.83
CA LEU A 38 -5.86 -17.96 -26.22
C LEU A 38 -5.62 -18.33 -27.70
N GLN A 39 -5.62 -17.32 -28.59
CA GLN A 39 -5.33 -17.53 -30.01
C GLN A 39 -3.90 -18.00 -30.25
N LEU A 40 -2.92 -17.42 -29.55
CA LEU A 40 -1.52 -17.83 -29.67
C LEU A 40 -1.26 -19.23 -29.09
N CYS A 41 -1.96 -19.60 -28.01
CA CYS A 41 -1.90 -20.96 -27.49
C CYS A 41 -2.42 -21.97 -28.54
N GLU A 42 -3.52 -21.65 -29.21
CA GLU A 42 -4.09 -22.48 -30.29
C GLU A 42 -3.17 -22.60 -31.50
N LEU A 43 -2.61 -21.48 -31.97
CA LEU A 43 -1.69 -21.46 -33.12
C LEU A 43 -0.39 -22.23 -32.90
N THR A 44 -0.01 -22.45 -31.64
CA THR A 44 1.23 -23.11 -31.25
C THR A 44 1.04 -24.45 -30.56
N GLU A 45 -0.20 -24.94 -30.44
CA GLU A 45 -0.52 -26.18 -29.71
C GLU A 45 0.20 -27.40 -30.28
N ASP A 46 0.38 -27.45 -31.61
CA ASP A 46 1.06 -28.54 -32.32
C ASP A 46 2.58 -28.32 -32.46
N TRP A 47 3.14 -27.25 -31.89
CA TRP A 47 4.59 -27.05 -31.87
C TRP A 47 5.25 -28.01 -30.88
N ALA A 48 6.56 -28.26 -31.06
CA ALA A 48 7.35 -28.99 -30.07
C ALA A 48 7.25 -28.32 -28.69
N GLU A 49 7.30 -29.12 -27.63
CA GLU A 49 6.97 -28.69 -26.26
C GLU A 49 7.75 -27.46 -25.79
N GLU A 50 9.04 -27.40 -26.11
CA GLU A 50 9.97 -26.31 -25.83
C GLU A 50 9.65 -25.01 -26.59
N ASN A 51 8.87 -25.10 -27.66
CA ASN A 51 8.51 -23.98 -28.54
C ASN A 51 7.07 -23.48 -28.33
N LYS A 52 6.21 -24.24 -27.63
CA LYS A 52 4.81 -23.83 -27.40
C LYS A 52 4.74 -22.45 -26.76
N PHE A 53 3.82 -21.63 -27.23
CA PHE A 53 3.51 -20.37 -26.57
C PHE A 53 2.86 -20.65 -25.23
N ARG A 54 3.32 -19.96 -24.18
CA ARG A 54 2.69 -19.99 -22.86
C ARG A 54 2.51 -18.57 -22.34
N TRP A 55 1.38 -18.34 -21.66
CA TRP A 55 1.00 -17.02 -21.14
C TRP A 55 0.54 -17.10 -19.69
N THR A 56 1.00 -16.16 -18.88
CA THR A 56 0.56 -16.02 -17.49
C THR A 56 -0.25 -14.75 -17.31
N CYS A 57 -1.49 -14.90 -16.84
CA CYS A 57 -2.23 -13.79 -16.24
C CYS A 57 -1.65 -13.55 -14.85
N GLU A 58 -0.70 -12.62 -14.72
CA GLU A 58 0.03 -12.36 -13.48
C GLU A 58 -0.81 -11.76 -12.34
N SER A 59 -2.02 -11.30 -12.64
CA SER A 59 -3.00 -10.78 -11.69
C SER A 59 -4.40 -11.36 -11.96
N SER A 60 -5.15 -11.67 -10.91
CA SER A 60 -6.47 -12.28 -11.00
C SER A 60 -7.59 -11.28 -11.32
N TYR A 61 -7.40 -9.99 -11.05
CA TYR A 61 -8.43 -8.98 -11.26
C TYR A 61 -8.86 -8.83 -12.73
N PRO A 62 -7.96 -8.69 -13.72
CA PRO A 62 -8.36 -8.68 -15.13
C PRO A 62 -9.10 -9.96 -15.56
N VAL A 63 -8.72 -11.12 -15.00
CA VAL A 63 -9.40 -12.39 -15.28
C VAL A 63 -10.85 -12.35 -14.79
N LEU A 64 -11.12 -11.84 -13.58
CA LEU A 64 -12.49 -11.66 -13.08
C LEU A 64 -13.30 -10.75 -13.99
N ARG A 65 -12.73 -9.60 -14.39
CA ARG A 65 -13.39 -8.66 -15.30
C ARG A 65 -13.65 -9.27 -16.68
N TRP A 66 -12.75 -10.12 -17.17
CA TRP A 66 -12.93 -10.85 -18.44
C TRP A 66 -14.04 -11.90 -18.33
N LEU A 67 -14.09 -12.64 -17.21
CA LEU A 67 -15.09 -13.68 -16.93
C LEU A 67 -16.53 -13.15 -16.86
N GLU A 68 -16.74 -11.85 -16.63
CA GLU A 68 -18.06 -11.21 -16.69
C GLU A 68 -18.65 -11.19 -18.11
N THR A 69 -17.79 -11.19 -19.13
CA THR A 69 -18.19 -11.04 -20.55
C THR A 69 -17.72 -12.18 -21.45
N ALA A 70 -16.97 -13.15 -20.91
CA ALA A 70 -16.43 -14.27 -21.66
C ALA A 70 -17.55 -15.17 -22.22
N SER A 71 -17.44 -15.51 -23.51
CA SER A 71 -18.33 -16.46 -24.18
C SER A 71 -18.06 -17.91 -23.76
N GLU A 72 -19.03 -18.80 -23.99
CA GLU A 72 -18.87 -20.24 -23.74
C GLU A 72 -17.68 -20.86 -24.50
N GLN A 73 -17.36 -20.35 -25.70
CA GLN A 73 -16.19 -20.80 -26.46
C GLN A 73 -14.89 -20.40 -25.76
N GLN A 74 -14.78 -19.13 -25.37
CA GLN A 74 -13.63 -18.62 -24.62
C GLN A 74 -13.44 -19.37 -23.30
N LEU A 75 -14.53 -19.65 -22.57
CA LEU A 75 -14.49 -20.44 -21.34
C LEU A 75 -13.98 -21.87 -21.58
N ARG A 76 -14.34 -22.51 -22.69
CA ARG A 76 -13.78 -23.83 -23.05
C ARG A 76 -12.30 -23.75 -23.42
N GLN A 77 -11.89 -22.73 -24.19
CA GLN A 77 -10.50 -22.54 -24.60
C GLN A 77 -9.59 -22.30 -23.39
N ILE A 78 -9.95 -21.37 -22.49
CA ILE A 78 -9.11 -21.08 -21.32
C ILE A 78 -8.98 -22.32 -20.41
N LYS A 79 -10.05 -23.09 -20.21
CA LYS A 79 -10.01 -24.36 -19.45
C LYS A 79 -9.02 -25.35 -20.06
N ARG A 80 -9.06 -25.53 -21.39
CA ARG A 80 -8.14 -26.41 -22.11
C ARG A 80 -6.69 -25.98 -21.92
N TYR A 81 -6.38 -24.69 -22.09
CA TYR A 81 -5.01 -24.19 -22.02
C TYR A 81 -4.47 -24.07 -20.60
N LEU A 82 -5.34 -23.91 -19.60
CA LEU A 82 -4.97 -24.08 -18.19
C LEU A 82 -4.60 -25.54 -17.90
N GLN A 83 -5.39 -26.51 -18.40
CA GLN A 83 -5.15 -27.93 -18.17
C GLN A 83 -3.92 -28.48 -18.90
N ASN A 84 -3.61 -27.98 -20.10
CA ASN A 84 -2.45 -28.42 -20.87
C ASN A 84 -1.15 -27.64 -20.52
N GLY A 85 -1.22 -26.69 -19.60
CA GLY A 85 -0.07 -25.91 -19.13
C GLY A 85 0.43 -24.83 -20.09
N GLN A 86 -0.36 -24.39 -21.08
CA GLN A 86 -0.04 -23.22 -21.90
C GLN A 86 -0.52 -21.90 -21.28
N MET A 87 -1.46 -21.94 -20.35
CA MET A 87 -1.89 -20.76 -19.60
C MET A 87 -1.79 -20.99 -18.10
N SER A 88 -1.60 -19.90 -17.36
CA SER A 88 -1.70 -19.86 -15.90
C SER A 88 -2.35 -18.56 -15.42
N ILE A 89 -2.88 -18.59 -14.20
CA ILE A 89 -3.48 -17.46 -13.50
C ILE A 89 -2.83 -17.39 -12.13
N SER A 90 -2.27 -16.23 -11.80
CA SER A 90 -1.73 -15.92 -10.47
C SER A 90 -2.85 -15.68 -9.46
N ALA A 91 -2.62 -16.05 -8.20
CA ALA A 91 -3.53 -15.79 -7.10
C ALA A 91 -3.59 -14.32 -6.65
N SER A 92 -2.53 -13.54 -6.93
CA SER A 92 -2.47 -12.12 -6.57
C SER A 92 -3.58 -11.37 -7.30
N PHE A 93 -4.35 -10.56 -6.58
CA PHE A 93 -5.44 -9.81 -7.19
C PHE A 93 -4.93 -8.71 -8.14
N MET A 94 -3.99 -7.91 -7.65
CA MET A 94 -3.24 -6.85 -8.31
C MET A 94 -1.92 -6.64 -7.55
N HIS A 95 -1.01 -5.85 -8.08
CA HIS A 95 0.14 -5.31 -7.34
C HIS A 95 -0.30 -4.16 -6.43
N THR A 96 0.25 -4.10 -5.22
CA THR A 96 -0.31 -3.27 -4.15
C THR A 96 0.72 -2.47 -3.39
N THR A 97 0.32 -1.28 -2.97
CA THR A 97 1.06 -0.48 -2.00
C THR A 97 1.00 -1.06 -0.58
N PRO A 98 1.92 -0.66 0.32
CA PRO A 98 1.83 -0.87 1.77
C PRO A 98 0.57 -0.29 2.47
N LEU A 99 -0.33 0.40 1.76
CA LEU A 99 -1.60 0.89 2.32
C LEU A 99 -2.62 -0.23 2.54
N VAL A 100 -2.41 -1.40 1.91
CA VAL A 100 -3.31 -2.55 2.02
C VAL A 100 -3.29 -3.09 3.45
N THR A 101 -4.47 -3.13 4.06
CA THR A 101 -4.64 -3.73 5.40
C THR A 101 -4.70 -5.26 5.30
N ALA A 102 -4.44 -5.98 6.41
CA ALA A 102 -4.54 -7.43 6.43
C ALA A 102 -5.93 -7.95 6.01
N GLU A 103 -7.00 -7.27 6.42
CA GLU A 103 -8.37 -7.59 6.00
C GLU A 103 -8.55 -7.43 4.48
N GLN A 104 -8.05 -6.32 3.95
CA GLN A 104 -8.11 -6.04 2.52
C GLN A 104 -7.31 -7.07 1.72
N ALA A 105 -6.09 -7.44 2.14
CA ALA A 105 -5.30 -8.48 1.51
C ALA A 105 -6.03 -9.83 1.51
N ALA A 106 -6.65 -10.21 2.63
CA ALA A 106 -7.45 -11.42 2.70
C ALA A 106 -8.64 -11.39 1.73
N ARG A 107 -9.33 -10.25 1.61
CA ARG A 107 -10.43 -10.03 0.65
C ARG A 107 -9.95 -10.11 -0.80
N MET A 108 -8.81 -9.52 -1.12
CA MET A 108 -8.21 -9.58 -2.46
C MET A 108 -7.89 -11.02 -2.88
N LEU A 109 -7.62 -11.93 -1.93
CA LEU A 109 -7.42 -13.35 -2.22
C LEU A 109 -8.72 -14.16 -2.31
N GLN A 110 -9.87 -13.67 -1.82
CA GLN A 110 -11.13 -14.43 -1.86
C GLN A 110 -11.61 -14.79 -3.29
N PRO A 111 -11.54 -13.88 -4.28
CA PRO A 111 -12.01 -14.14 -5.64
C PRO A 111 -11.37 -15.34 -6.34
N ILE A 112 -10.19 -15.79 -5.91
CA ILE A 112 -9.55 -16.99 -6.51
C ILE A 112 -10.45 -18.23 -6.35
N LYS A 113 -11.31 -18.28 -5.32
CA LYS A 113 -12.29 -19.37 -5.13
C LYS A 113 -13.33 -19.38 -6.25
N GLU A 114 -13.80 -18.20 -6.67
CA GLU A 114 -14.71 -18.08 -7.80
C GLU A 114 -14.02 -18.55 -9.08
N ILE A 115 -12.78 -18.10 -9.34
CA ILE A 115 -12.02 -18.49 -10.53
C ILE A 115 -11.80 -20.01 -10.56
N ARG A 116 -11.35 -20.61 -9.45
CA ARG A 116 -11.20 -22.06 -9.29
C ARG A 116 -12.51 -22.78 -9.61
N SER A 117 -13.63 -22.33 -9.06
CA SER A 117 -14.94 -22.95 -9.29
C SER A 117 -15.40 -22.83 -10.75
N ARG A 118 -15.18 -21.68 -11.40
CA ARG A 118 -15.65 -21.46 -12.77
C ARG A 118 -14.79 -22.14 -13.82
N LEU A 119 -13.47 -22.19 -13.58
CA LEU A 119 -12.49 -22.71 -14.53
C LEU A 119 -12.04 -24.15 -14.23
N GLY A 120 -12.24 -24.67 -13.02
CA GLY A 120 -11.80 -26.02 -12.65
C GLY A 120 -10.28 -26.17 -12.69
N PHE A 121 -9.55 -25.12 -12.30
CA PHE A 121 -8.08 -25.08 -12.28
C PHE A 121 -7.59 -24.71 -10.87
N GLU A 122 -6.58 -25.44 -10.39
CA GLU A 122 -5.95 -25.18 -9.09
C GLU A 122 -4.94 -24.03 -9.21
N ILE A 123 -5.25 -22.89 -8.60
CA ILE A 123 -4.35 -21.74 -8.54
C ILE A 123 -3.43 -21.88 -7.32
N LYS A 124 -2.16 -22.25 -7.52
CA LYS A 124 -1.18 -22.50 -6.43
C LYS A 124 -0.05 -21.49 -6.37
N THR A 125 0.02 -20.56 -7.30
CA THR A 125 1.13 -19.61 -7.43
C THR A 125 0.63 -18.19 -7.31
N ALA A 126 1.41 -17.33 -6.66
CA ALA A 126 1.18 -15.89 -6.62
C ALA A 126 2.39 -15.15 -7.19
N ILE A 127 2.14 -14.02 -7.85
CA ILE A 127 3.16 -13.18 -8.46
C ILE A 127 3.00 -11.76 -7.93
N HIS A 128 4.10 -11.11 -7.57
CA HIS A 128 4.16 -9.67 -7.36
C HIS A 128 5.41 -9.12 -8.07
N HIS A 129 5.19 -8.43 -9.18
CA HIS A 129 6.23 -7.73 -9.91
C HIS A 129 6.20 -6.23 -9.58
N ASP A 130 7.28 -5.54 -9.92
CA ASP A 130 7.52 -4.10 -9.73
C ASP A 130 7.70 -3.63 -8.27
N VAL A 131 6.80 -3.99 -7.35
CA VAL A 131 6.87 -3.57 -5.95
C VAL A 131 8.14 -4.11 -5.25
N ASN A 132 8.75 -3.34 -4.34
CA ASN A 132 10.01 -3.74 -3.71
C ASN A 132 9.86 -4.83 -2.65
N GLY A 133 8.65 -5.18 -2.23
CA GLY A 133 8.41 -6.23 -1.25
C GLY A 133 6.98 -6.31 -0.72
N GLN A 134 6.75 -7.24 0.21
CA GLN A 134 5.48 -7.48 0.89
C GLN A 134 5.63 -7.56 2.43
N PRO A 135 4.62 -7.10 3.20
CA PRO A 135 4.64 -7.23 4.66
C PRO A 135 4.60 -8.70 5.09
N TRP A 136 5.27 -9.04 6.19
CA TRP A 136 5.48 -10.40 6.65
C TRP A 136 4.19 -11.24 6.78
N PRO A 137 3.06 -10.72 7.31
CA PRO A 137 1.81 -11.46 7.37
C PRO A 137 1.21 -11.84 6.01
N TYR A 138 1.60 -11.19 4.91
CA TYR A 138 1.12 -11.55 3.58
C TYR A 138 1.49 -12.99 3.22
N SER A 139 2.66 -13.45 3.65
CA SER A 139 3.11 -14.86 3.48
C SER A 139 2.12 -15.87 4.08
N GLN A 140 1.54 -15.56 5.25
CA GLN A 140 0.54 -16.39 5.92
C GLN A 140 -0.77 -16.41 5.13
N LEU A 141 -1.23 -15.23 4.69
CA LEU A 141 -2.47 -15.10 3.91
C LEU A 141 -2.40 -15.85 2.57
N LEU A 142 -1.24 -15.85 1.92
CA LEU A 142 -1.02 -16.64 0.70
C LEU A 142 -1.20 -18.15 0.98
N LEU A 143 -0.55 -18.68 2.02
CA LEU A 143 -0.72 -20.09 2.41
C LEU A 143 -2.18 -20.42 2.75
N ASP A 144 -2.87 -19.55 3.48
CA ASP A 144 -4.29 -19.73 3.85
C ASP A 144 -5.23 -19.70 2.62
N ALA A 145 -4.82 -19.00 1.56
CA ALA A 145 -5.51 -18.98 0.28
C ALA A 145 -5.21 -20.22 -0.60
N GLY A 146 -4.30 -21.10 -0.16
CA GLY A 146 -3.87 -22.29 -0.89
C GLY A 146 -2.76 -22.03 -1.92
N VAL A 147 -2.03 -20.91 -1.78
CA VAL A 147 -0.81 -20.65 -2.56
C VAL A 147 0.34 -21.42 -1.92
N GLU A 148 1.14 -22.07 -2.75
CA GLU A 148 2.33 -22.85 -2.33
C GLU A 148 3.64 -22.21 -2.80
N PHE A 149 3.57 -21.32 -3.80
CA PHE A 149 4.75 -20.71 -4.42
C PHE A 149 4.55 -19.22 -4.73
N PHE A 150 5.50 -18.39 -4.33
CA PHE A 150 5.45 -16.94 -4.49
C PHE A 150 6.62 -16.43 -5.33
N ILE A 151 6.33 -15.70 -6.41
CA ILE A 151 7.32 -15.13 -7.31
C ILE A 151 7.32 -13.62 -7.15
N MET A 152 8.50 -13.07 -6.92
CA MET A 152 8.75 -11.63 -6.91
C MET A 152 9.69 -11.27 -8.06
N GLY A 153 9.47 -10.12 -8.68
CA GLY A 153 10.42 -9.54 -9.64
C GLY A 153 10.46 -8.04 -9.43
N ILE A 154 11.29 -7.62 -8.48
CA ILE A 154 11.24 -6.27 -7.92
C ILE A 154 11.85 -5.23 -8.87
N ASN A 155 11.30 -4.03 -8.84
CA ASN A 155 11.95 -2.85 -9.38
C ASN A 155 12.99 -2.33 -8.39
N ILE A 156 14.15 -1.92 -8.87
CA ILE A 156 15.26 -1.49 -8.00
C ILE A 156 15.60 -0.01 -8.19
N HIS A 157 14.72 0.73 -8.88
CA HIS A 157 14.96 2.14 -9.13
C HIS A 157 15.15 2.92 -7.81
N PHE A 158 14.19 2.90 -6.89
CA PHE A 158 14.31 3.68 -5.64
C PHE A 158 14.21 2.83 -4.37
N GLY A 159 14.52 1.54 -4.49
CA GLY A 159 14.57 0.60 -3.36
C GLY A 159 15.81 -0.27 -3.42
N GLY A 160 16.24 -0.75 -2.25
CA GLY A 160 17.29 -1.76 -2.16
C GLY A 160 16.79 -3.13 -2.63
N ILE A 161 17.73 -4.03 -2.92
CA ILE A 161 17.45 -5.44 -3.16
C ILE A 161 17.68 -6.17 -1.83
N PRO A 162 16.66 -6.82 -1.25
CA PRO A 162 16.91 -7.76 -0.19
C PRO A 162 17.51 -9.03 -0.79
N LEU A 163 18.61 -9.51 -0.20
CA LEU A 163 19.32 -10.71 -0.63
C LEU A 163 19.93 -10.59 -2.03
N THR A 164 20.73 -11.57 -2.42
CA THR A 164 21.26 -11.68 -3.80
C THR A 164 20.20 -12.32 -4.69
N ARG A 165 19.90 -11.73 -5.85
CA ARG A 165 18.94 -12.26 -6.85
C ARG A 165 19.65 -12.65 -8.17
N PRO A 166 19.12 -13.61 -8.95
CA PRO A 166 17.93 -14.41 -8.67
C PRO A 166 18.18 -15.48 -7.59
N MET A 167 17.18 -15.76 -6.76
CA MET A 167 17.30 -16.72 -5.65
C MET A 167 15.96 -17.35 -5.29
N ALA A 168 15.97 -18.66 -5.03
CA ALA A 168 14.88 -19.37 -4.36
C ALA A 168 15.16 -19.48 -2.85
N PHE A 169 14.12 -19.35 -2.02
CA PHE A 169 14.25 -19.48 -0.57
C PHE A 169 12.92 -19.89 0.07
N GLN A 170 12.99 -20.32 1.33
CA GLN A 170 11.84 -20.58 2.17
C GLN A 170 11.52 -19.35 3.00
N TRP A 171 10.38 -18.71 2.75
CA TRP A 171 9.92 -17.61 3.58
C TRP A 171 9.18 -18.16 4.78
N GLU A 172 9.83 -18.15 5.95
CA GLU A 172 9.19 -18.51 7.20
C GLU A 172 8.15 -17.44 7.57
N THR A 173 6.90 -17.85 7.68
CA THR A 173 5.75 -17.00 8.02
C THR A 173 5.74 -16.66 9.52
N PRO A 174 4.93 -15.66 9.96
CA PRO A 174 4.79 -15.36 11.38
C PRO A 174 4.39 -16.56 12.25
N ASP A 175 3.65 -17.53 11.70
CA ASP A 175 3.23 -18.76 12.36
C ASP A 175 4.13 -19.98 12.07
N LYS A 176 5.36 -19.73 11.60
CA LYS A 176 6.42 -20.74 11.39
C LYS A 176 6.17 -21.77 10.28
N ARG A 177 5.12 -21.57 9.47
CA ARG A 177 4.99 -22.26 8.17
C ARG A 177 6.03 -21.70 7.20
N LYS A 178 6.23 -22.38 6.08
CA LYS A 178 7.18 -21.96 5.06
C LYS A 178 6.47 -21.81 3.73
N LEU A 179 6.68 -20.68 3.08
CA LEU A 179 6.21 -20.41 1.73
C LEU A 179 7.42 -20.41 0.80
N LEU A 180 7.45 -21.36 -0.15
CA LEU A 180 8.49 -21.38 -1.16
C LEU A 180 8.39 -20.09 -1.99
N SER A 181 9.50 -19.38 -2.08
CA SER A 181 9.55 -18.06 -2.70
C SER A 181 10.71 -17.96 -3.68
N PHE A 182 10.52 -17.18 -4.75
CA PHE A 182 11.54 -16.90 -5.74
C PHE A 182 11.68 -15.38 -5.92
N ASN A 183 12.83 -14.84 -5.53
CA ASN A 183 13.22 -13.47 -5.85
C ASN A 183 13.88 -13.48 -7.23
N GLY A 184 13.10 -13.21 -8.26
CA GLY A 184 13.54 -13.13 -9.65
C GLY A 184 14.13 -11.76 -10.00
N GLU A 185 14.61 -11.67 -11.23
CA GLU A 185 15.10 -10.42 -11.81
C GLU A 185 13.93 -9.47 -12.15
N HIS A 186 14.25 -8.30 -12.72
CA HIS A 186 13.23 -7.35 -13.20
C HIS A 186 12.25 -8.03 -14.18
N TYR A 187 10.96 -7.69 -14.09
CA TYR A 187 9.86 -8.37 -14.77
C TYR A 187 9.89 -8.29 -16.31
N SER A 188 10.79 -7.48 -16.89
CA SER A 188 11.04 -7.44 -18.35
C SER A 188 12.49 -7.78 -18.75
N LEU A 189 13.28 -8.36 -17.84
CA LEU A 189 14.73 -8.45 -18.03
C LEU A 189 15.10 -9.18 -19.32
N PHE A 190 14.46 -10.30 -19.64
CA PHE A 190 14.81 -11.09 -20.84
C PHE A 190 14.70 -10.23 -22.11
N SER A 191 13.53 -9.59 -22.32
CA SER A 191 13.28 -8.74 -23.48
C SER A 191 14.34 -7.65 -23.65
N GLN A 192 14.81 -7.08 -22.54
CA GLN A 192 15.81 -6.01 -22.54
C GLN A 192 17.23 -6.51 -22.82
N ILE A 193 17.74 -7.49 -22.05
CA ILE A 193 19.14 -7.94 -22.20
C ILE A 193 19.39 -8.64 -23.53
N CYS A 194 18.36 -9.31 -24.06
CA CYS A 194 18.40 -10.01 -25.34
C CYS A 194 18.10 -9.11 -26.55
N ASN A 195 17.66 -7.87 -26.33
CA ASN A 195 17.24 -6.94 -27.38
C ASN A 195 16.31 -7.61 -28.41
N VAL A 196 15.20 -8.18 -27.92
CA VAL A 196 14.29 -8.99 -28.76
C VAL A 196 13.68 -8.20 -29.94
N ASN A 197 13.63 -6.87 -29.84
CA ASN A 197 13.23 -5.95 -30.91
C ASN A 197 14.08 -6.10 -32.19
N ALA A 198 15.35 -6.53 -32.06
CA ALA A 198 16.21 -6.74 -33.23
C ALA A 198 15.82 -7.97 -34.06
N GLN A 199 14.97 -8.86 -33.54
CA GLN A 199 14.51 -10.09 -34.20
C GLN A 199 15.65 -11.02 -34.68
N ASP A 200 16.83 -10.91 -34.07
CA ASP A 200 18.08 -11.60 -34.43
C ASP A 200 18.58 -12.50 -33.29
N THR A 201 18.71 -13.80 -33.56
CA THR A 201 19.15 -14.82 -32.60
C THR A 201 20.61 -14.67 -32.18
N ASN A 202 21.47 -14.03 -32.99
CA ASN A 202 22.86 -13.76 -32.62
C ASN A 202 22.97 -12.61 -31.61
N ILE A 203 22.14 -11.57 -31.77
CA ILE A 203 22.05 -10.48 -30.80
C ILE A 203 21.49 -11.00 -29.48
N MET A 204 20.44 -11.84 -29.55
CA MET A 204 19.90 -12.55 -28.39
C MET A 204 20.98 -13.37 -27.68
N ALA A 205 21.82 -14.08 -28.44
CA ALA A 205 22.90 -14.92 -27.89
C ALA A 205 23.95 -14.09 -27.16
N ALA A 206 24.37 -12.97 -27.75
CA ALA A 206 25.34 -12.07 -27.12
C ALA A 206 24.80 -11.46 -25.82
N GLY A 207 23.52 -11.10 -25.80
CA GLY A 207 22.83 -10.61 -24.60
C GLY A 207 22.76 -11.64 -23.49
N LEU A 208 22.26 -12.84 -23.82
CA LEU A 208 22.14 -13.95 -22.89
C LEU A 208 23.51 -14.38 -22.33
N ALA A 209 24.54 -14.47 -23.17
CA ALA A 209 25.89 -14.86 -22.74
C ALA A 209 26.44 -13.94 -21.64
N ARG A 210 26.31 -12.60 -21.79
CA ARG A 210 26.74 -11.63 -20.76
C ARG A 210 26.01 -11.84 -19.43
N TYR A 211 24.72 -12.16 -19.48
CA TYR A 211 23.95 -12.44 -18.28
C TYR A 211 24.34 -13.78 -17.64
N LEU A 212 24.58 -14.82 -18.45
CA LEU A 212 25.03 -16.12 -17.94
C LEU A 212 26.41 -16.04 -17.27
N GLU A 213 27.31 -15.17 -17.71
CA GLU A 213 28.59 -14.92 -17.02
C GLU A 213 28.38 -14.46 -15.56
N LYS A 214 27.39 -13.60 -15.32
CA LYS A 214 27.00 -13.16 -13.95
C LYS A 214 26.49 -14.33 -13.12
N ILE A 215 25.66 -15.19 -13.71
CA ILE A 215 25.08 -16.36 -13.01
C ILE A 215 26.15 -17.41 -12.72
N ASP A 216 27.04 -17.69 -13.67
CA ASP A 216 28.15 -18.63 -13.50
C ASP A 216 29.18 -18.12 -12.47
N ALA A 217 29.32 -16.80 -12.34
CA ALA A 217 30.15 -16.18 -11.30
C ALA A 217 29.52 -16.22 -9.90
N ASN A 218 28.23 -16.58 -9.77
CA ASN A 218 27.56 -16.77 -8.48
C ASN A 218 27.69 -18.24 -8.03
N PRO A 219 28.60 -18.56 -7.10
CA PRO A 219 28.80 -19.94 -6.65
C PRO A 219 27.58 -20.50 -5.90
N ASP A 220 26.74 -19.64 -5.35
CA ASP A 220 25.60 -20.02 -4.50
C ASP A 220 24.31 -20.27 -5.30
N TYR A 221 24.29 -20.02 -6.62
CA TYR A 221 23.12 -20.30 -7.46
C TYR A 221 23.01 -21.82 -7.70
N PRO A 222 21.96 -22.52 -7.21
CA PRO A 222 21.98 -23.98 -7.13
C PRO A 222 21.45 -24.68 -8.40
N PHE A 223 20.87 -23.94 -9.34
CA PHE A 223 20.16 -24.50 -10.48
C PHE A 223 21.02 -24.57 -11.75
N ASP A 224 20.69 -25.53 -12.62
CA ASP A 224 21.20 -25.72 -13.98
C ASP A 224 20.29 -25.08 -15.04
N PHE A 225 19.27 -24.35 -14.60
CA PHE A 225 18.39 -23.52 -15.41
C PHE A 225 18.39 -22.10 -14.88
N ILE A 226 17.96 -21.14 -15.70
CA ILE A 226 17.70 -19.77 -15.27
C ILE A 226 16.24 -19.40 -15.55
N TYR A 227 15.63 -18.71 -14.60
CA TYR A 227 14.31 -18.13 -14.76
C TYR A 227 14.44 -16.65 -15.07
N LEU A 228 13.79 -16.22 -16.14
CA LEU A 228 13.66 -14.83 -16.54
C LEU A 228 12.21 -14.58 -16.95
N THR A 229 11.87 -13.31 -17.04
CA THR A 229 10.54 -12.87 -17.46
C THR A 229 10.66 -12.00 -18.71
N ALA A 230 9.63 -12.06 -19.56
CA ALA A 230 9.55 -11.29 -20.78
C ALA A 230 8.19 -10.60 -20.87
N THR A 231 8.22 -9.30 -21.11
CA THR A 231 7.05 -8.53 -21.54
C THR A 231 7.29 -7.99 -22.95
N ASN A 232 6.20 -7.66 -23.65
CA ASN A 232 6.26 -7.21 -25.03
C ASN A 232 6.70 -5.73 -25.14
N ILE A 233 7.25 -5.35 -26.28
CA ILE A 233 7.83 -4.02 -26.60
C ILE A 233 6.81 -3.12 -27.32
N PRO A 234 7.00 -1.79 -27.37
CA PRO A 234 8.14 -1.00 -26.87
C PRO A 234 8.01 -0.49 -25.42
N LEU A 235 6.83 -0.60 -24.81
CA LEU A 235 6.56 -0.02 -23.49
C LEU A 235 7.05 -0.91 -22.34
N TYR A 236 7.12 -2.23 -22.54
CA TYR A 236 7.37 -3.26 -21.51
C TYR A 236 6.25 -3.41 -20.47
N ASP A 237 5.68 -2.31 -20.00
CA ASP A 237 4.54 -2.30 -19.08
C ASP A 237 3.22 -2.40 -19.86
N ASN A 238 2.23 -3.12 -19.32
CA ASN A 238 0.86 -3.20 -19.84
C ASN A 238 0.71 -3.61 -21.32
N ASN A 239 1.71 -4.30 -21.89
CA ASN A 239 1.70 -4.65 -23.30
C ASN A 239 1.04 -6.02 -23.59
N PRO A 240 0.54 -6.25 -24.82
CA PRO A 240 -0.10 -7.51 -25.23
C PRO A 240 0.87 -8.69 -25.31
N PRO A 241 0.35 -9.93 -25.45
CA PRO A 241 1.15 -11.10 -25.83
C PRO A 241 2.07 -10.86 -27.05
N ASP A 242 3.28 -11.42 -27.00
CA ASP A 242 4.32 -11.26 -28.02
C ASP A 242 4.42 -12.48 -28.94
N GLN A 243 3.74 -12.40 -30.09
CA GLN A 243 3.80 -13.43 -31.13
C GLN A 243 5.19 -13.54 -31.77
N GLU A 244 5.90 -12.41 -31.95
CA GLU A 244 7.17 -12.40 -32.64
C GLU A 244 8.26 -13.08 -31.79
N LEU A 245 8.23 -12.87 -30.47
CA LEU A 245 9.10 -13.54 -29.54
C LEU A 245 8.94 -15.06 -29.57
N ALA A 246 7.70 -15.56 -29.69
CA ALA A 246 7.45 -17.00 -29.87
C ALA A 246 8.13 -17.54 -31.14
N GLY A 247 8.02 -16.79 -32.24
CA GLY A 247 8.71 -17.11 -33.50
C GLY A 247 10.23 -17.06 -33.37
N LEU A 248 10.77 -16.07 -32.64
CA LEU A 248 12.20 -15.90 -32.41
C LEU A 248 12.79 -17.05 -31.57
N ILE A 249 12.09 -17.45 -30.49
CA ILE A 249 12.49 -18.60 -29.65
C ILE A 249 12.46 -19.89 -30.48
N LYS A 250 11.44 -20.10 -31.32
CA LYS A 250 11.40 -21.25 -32.22
C LYS A 250 12.58 -21.28 -33.20
N ARG A 251 12.97 -20.13 -33.76
CA ARG A 251 14.17 -20.03 -34.61
C ARG A 251 15.43 -20.38 -33.81
N TRP A 252 15.59 -19.81 -32.62
CA TRP A 252 16.71 -20.10 -31.73
C TRP A 252 16.87 -21.60 -31.46
N ASN A 253 15.78 -22.28 -31.07
CA ASN A 253 15.83 -23.71 -30.76
C ASN A 253 16.14 -24.55 -32.02
N GLY A 254 15.70 -24.12 -33.21
CA GLY A 254 16.06 -24.75 -34.49
C GLY A 254 17.53 -24.61 -34.89
N GLU A 255 18.26 -23.64 -34.31
CA GLU A 255 19.70 -23.43 -34.53
C GLU A 255 20.58 -24.38 -33.69
N ASN A 256 19.98 -25.21 -32.82
CA ASN A 256 20.68 -26.19 -31.97
C ASN A 256 21.83 -25.58 -31.14
N ARG A 257 21.56 -24.41 -30.55
CA ARG A 257 22.48 -23.75 -29.61
C ARG A 257 22.58 -24.54 -28.30
N GLU A 258 23.58 -24.21 -27.49
CA GLU A 258 23.83 -24.90 -26.21
C GLU A 258 22.65 -24.76 -25.23
N GLN A 259 22.02 -23.58 -25.17
CA GLN A 259 20.87 -23.32 -24.31
C GLN A 259 19.56 -23.54 -25.08
N THR A 260 18.61 -24.23 -24.46
CA THR A 260 17.21 -24.28 -24.90
C THR A 260 16.43 -23.17 -24.21
N ILE A 261 15.65 -22.40 -24.99
CA ILE A 261 14.79 -21.33 -24.45
C ILE A 261 13.34 -21.77 -24.58
N SER A 262 12.57 -21.65 -23.52
CA SER A 262 11.15 -22.02 -23.52
C SER A 262 10.32 -21.07 -22.71
N PHE A 263 9.12 -20.75 -23.20
CA PHE A 263 8.11 -20.15 -22.34
C PHE A 263 7.66 -21.14 -21.27
N VAL A 264 7.45 -20.66 -20.05
CA VAL A 264 6.96 -21.48 -18.92
C VAL A 264 5.84 -20.79 -18.17
N THR A 265 5.00 -21.58 -17.50
CA THR A 265 4.08 -21.09 -16.46
C THR A 265 4.73 -21.12 -15.07
N PRO A 266 4.19 -20.38 -14.07
CA PRO A 266 4.64 -20.44 -12.68
C PRO A 266 4.66 -21.86 -12.10
N GLU A 267 3.72 -22.73 -12.49
CA GLU A 267 3.63 -24.10 -12.01
C GLU A 267 4.79 -24.96 -12.53
N GLN A 268 5.26 -24.69 -13.75
CA GLN A 268 6.42 -25.39 -14.32
C GLN A 268 7.72 -24.94 -13.62
N LEU A 269 7.85 -23.65 -13.29
CA LEU A 269 8.95 -23.17 -12.44
C LEU A 269 8.88 -23.78 -11.04
N TYR A 270 7.68 -23.78 -10.44
CA TYR A 270 7.45 -24.35 -9.11
C TYR A 270 7.90 -25.81 -9.04
N ALA A 271 7.53 -26.62 -10.04
CA ALA A 271 7.92 -28.02 -10.12
C ALA A 271 9.45 -28.19 -10.12
N ARG A 272 10.19 -27.39 -10.90
CA ARG A 272 11.66 -27.41 -10.97
C ARG A 272 12.33 -27.03 -9.66
N ILE A 273 11.87 -25.96 -9.00
CA ILE A 273 12.48 -25.48 -7.75
C ILE A 273 12.20 -26.45 -6.59
N ARG A 274 11.00 -27.03 -6.56
CA ARG A 274 10.56 -27.92 -5.47
C ARG A 274 11.46 -29.16 -5.33
N GLU A 275 12.13 -29.58 -6.39
CA GLU A 275 13.10 -30.71 -6.35
C GLU A 275 14.30 -30.43 -5.43
N GLN A 276 14.64 -29.15 -5.19
CA GLN A 276 15.76 -28.74 -4.34
C GLN A 276 15.29 -28.01 -3.07
N GLU A 277 14.00 -28.09 -2.75
CA GLU A 277 13.34 -27.31 -1.70
C GLU A 277 14.03 -27.41 -0.33
N GLU A 278 14.49 -28.60 0.04
CA GLU A 278 15.14 -28.87 1.34
C GLU A 278 16.51 -28.20 1.50
N GLN A 279 17.16 -27.83 0.38
CA GLN A 279 18.49 -27.22 0.35
C GLN A 279 18.42 -25.69 0.37
N LEU A 280 17.23 -25.12 0.22
CA LEU A 280 17.05 -23.68 0.13
C LEU A 280 17.21 -22.99 1.50
N PRO A 281 17.81 -21.79 1.52
CA PRO A 281 17.92 -21.01 2.75
C PRO A 281 16.53 -20.60 3.26
N ILE A 282 16.41 -20.44 4.58
CA ILE A 282 15.20 -19.96 5.24
C ILE A 282 15.42 -18.50 5.66
N TYR A 283 14.50 -17.62 5.28
CA TYR A 283 14.48 -16.22 5.70
C TYR A 283 13.14 -15.88 6.35
N SER A 284 13.13 -14.91 7.27
CA SER A 284 11.93 -14.49 8.02
C SER A 284 11.91 -12.98 8.18
N GLY A 285 10.71 -12.39 8.28
CA GLY A 285 10.52 -10.96 8.47
C GLY A 285 9.91 -10.26 7.26
N ASP A 286 9.76 -8.94 7.37
CA ASP A 286 9.20 -8.10 6.31
C ASP A 286 10.15 -8.03 5.11
N TRP A 287 9.58 -8.16 3.92
CA TRP A 287 10.22 -7.74 2.69
C TRP A 287 9.70 -6.33 2.40
N THR A 288 10.36 -5.29 2.87
CA THR A 288 9.78 -3.94 2.86
C THR A 288 9.79 -3.30 1.46
N ASP A 289 8.66 -2.70 1.08
CA ASP A 289 8.54 -1.90 -0.13
C ASP A 289 9.03 -0.45 0.12
N TYR A 290 10.21 -0.14 -0.40
CA TYR A 290 10.81 1.20 -0.34
C TYR A 290 10.39 2.10 -1.52
N TRP A 291 9.58 1.58 -2.46
CA TRP A 291 9.18 2.24 -3.71
C TRP A 291 7.73 2.74 -3.67
N ASN A 292 7.30 3.25 -2.52
CA ASN A 292 5.92 3.74 -2.32
C ASN A 292 5.84 5.25 -2.02
N PHE A 293 6.29 6.09 -2.96
CA PHE A 293 6.19 7.55 -2.80
C PHE A 293 4.79 8.11 -3.02
N GLY A 294 3.98 7.44 -3.85
CA GLY A 294 2.65 7.90 -4.24
C GLY A 294 1.68 8.08 -3.07
N SER A 295 1.73 7.16 -2.11
CA SER A 295 0.95 7.24 -0.87
C SER A 295 1.18 8.57 -0.14
N GLY A 296 2.45 9.00 -0.03
CA GLY A 296 2.81 10.27 0.62
C GLY A 296 2.43 11.50 -0.20
N SER A 297 2.54 11.43 -1.53
CA SER A 297 2.18 12.56 -2.42
C SER A 297 0.67 12.82 -2.51
N SER A 298 -0.15 11.93 -1.96
CA SER A 298 -1.62 12.02 -1.95
C SER A 298 -2.20 11.86 -0.54
N ALA A 299 -1.57 12.52 0.43
CA ALA A 299 -1.90 12.39 1.85
C ALA A 299 -3.39 12.61 2.16
N LYS A 300 -4.08 13.49 1.41
CA LYS A 300 -5.52 13.74 1.57
C LYS A 300 -6.36 12.51 1.19
N GLU A 301 -6.15 11.97 0.00
CA GLU A 301 -6.83 10.76 -0.48
C GLU A 301 -6.44 9.53 0.36
N THR A 302 -5.19 9.45 0.81
CA THR A 302 -4.70 8.35 1.66
C THR A 302 -5.37 8.38 3.03
N LYS A 303 -5.52 9.56 3.64
CA LYS A 303 -6.31 9.75 4.87
C LYS A 303 -7.75 9.30 4.65
N LEU A 304 -8.37 9.71 3.53
CA LEU A 304 -9.72 9.32 3.18
C LEU A 304 -9.86 7.80 3.05
N SER A 305 -8.96 7.14 2.31
CA SER A 305 -8.92 5.67 2.16
C SER A 305 -8.81 4.95 3.51
N ARG A 306 -7.96 5.44 4.42
CA ARG A 306 -7.84 4.88 5.78
C ARG A 306 -9.14 4.97 6.57
N HIS A 307 -9.83 6.12 6.53
CA HIS A 307 -11.13 6.28 7.20
C HIS A 307 -12.20 5.39 6.56
N THR A 308 -12.21 5.30 5.23
CA THR A 308 -13.12 4.45 4.47
C THR A 308 -13.00 2.98 4.87
N LYS A 309 -11.78 2.44 5.01
CA LYS A 309 -11.55 1.05 5.46
C LYS A 309 -12.12 0.79 6.86
N GLN A 310 -11.96 1.73 7.80
CA GLN A 310 -12.57 1.62 9.14
C GLN A 310 -14.10 1.72 9.10
N GLY A 311 -14.63 2.57 8.22
CA GLY A 311 -16.06 2.68 7.94
C GLY A 311 -16.64 1.38 7.39
N MET A 312 -15.98 0.76 6.42
CA MET A 312 -16.39 -0.53 5.82
C MET A 312 -16.41 -1.62 6.88
N LYS A 313 -15.33 -1.76 7.66
CA LYS A 313 -15.27 -2.72 8.77
C LYS A 313 -16.43 -2.54 9.74
N THR A 314 -16.80 -1.29 10.05
CA THR A 314 -17.92 -0.99 10.94
C THR A 314 -19.27 -1.35 10.28
N ALA A 315 -19.46 -1.00 9.00
CA ALA A 315 -20.68 -1.33 8.27
C ALA A 315 -20.88 -2.86 8.19
N GLU A 316 -19.84 -3.62 7.86
CA GLU A 316 -19.89 -5.08 7.78
C GLU A 316 -20.07 -5.73 9.15
N PHE A 317 -19.43 -5.20 10.20
CA PHE A 317 -19.66 -5.65 11.57
C PHE A 317 -21.13 -5.55 11.94
N LEU A 318 -21.79 -4.41 11.67
CA LEU A 318 -23.21 -4.22 11.94
C LEU A 318 -24.08 -5.14 11.05
N ASN A 319 -23.73 -5.23 9.77
CA ASN A 319 -24.41 -6.09 8.81
C ASN A 319 -24.38 -7.58 9.22
N ALA A 320 -23.33 -8.03 9.91
CA ALA A 320 -23.24 -9.40 10.41
C ALA A 320 -24.29 -9.74 11.50
N PHE A 321 -24.78 -8.74 12.26
CA PHE A 321 -25.86 -8.94 13.26
C PHE A 321 -27.25 -8.71 12.67
N GLN A 322 -27.35 -7.81 11.69
CA GLN A 322 -28.60 -7.47 11.02
C GLN A 322 -28.39 -7.37 9.52
N VAL A 323 -28.40 -8.56 8.88
CA VAL A 323 -28.09 -8.70 7.45
C VAL A 323 -29.03 -7.84 6.61
N GLU A 324 -28.44 -7.04 5.73
CA GLU A 324 -29.13 -6.35 4.65
C GLU A 324 -29.22 -7.26 3.43
N HIS A 325 -30.45 -7.50 2.98
CA HIS A 325 -30.74 -8.34 1.82
C HIS A 325 -31.06 -7.53 0.56
N ASP A 326 -31.13 -6.20 0.67
CA ASP A 326 -31.34 -5.31 -0.47
C ASP A 326 -30.25 -5.51 -1.54
N PRO A 327 -30.61 -5.88 -2.79
CA PRO A 327 -29.64 -6.09 -3.86
C PRO A 327 -28.81 -4.85 -4.22
N SER A 328 -29.35 -3.65 -4.05
CA SER A 328 -28.62 -2.41 -4.25
C SER A 328 -27.56 -2.21 -3.16
N TYR A 329 -27.86 -2.54 -1.91
CA TYR A 329 -26.87 -2.49 -0.82
C TYR A 329 -25.70 -3.44 -1.10
N MET A 330 -25.96 -4.70 -1.42
CA MET A 330 -24.92 -5.69 -1.73
C MET A 330 -24.06 -5.26 -2.93
N ARG A 331 -24.68 -4.67 -3.97
CA ARG A 331 -23.95 -4.13 -5.12
C ARG A 331 -23.04 -2.97 -4.72
N MET A 332 -23.53 -2.04 -3.89
CA MET A 332 -22.75 -0.90 -3.41
C MET A 332 -21.60 -1.33 -2.49
N GLU A 333 -21.80 -2.35 -1.65
CA GLU A 333 -20.76 -2.95 -0.81
C GLU A 333 -19.65 -3.56 -1.65
N LYS A 334 -19.99 -4.38 -2.65
CA LYS A 334 -19.02 -4.93 -3.61
C LYS A 334 -18.25 -3.80 -4.32
N GLN A 335 -18.96 -2.78 -4.80
CA GLN A 335 -18.35 -1.65 -5.48
C GLN A 335 -17.42 -0.85 -4.55
N ALA A 336 -17.81 -0.60 -3.30
CA ALA A 336 -16.99 0.11 -2.33
C ALA A 336 -15.65 -0.61 -2.10
N TRP A 337 -15.67 -1.93 -1.89
CA TRP A 337 -14.44 -2.72 -1.77
C TRP A 337 -13.58 -2.70 -3.04
N GLU A 338 -14.19 -2.83 -4.21
CA GLU A 338 -13.47 -2.73 -5.49
C GLU A 338 -12.75 -1.37 -5.63
N GLN A 339 -13.42 -0.27 -5.28
CA GLN A 339 -12.80 1.06 -5.30
C GLN A 339 -11.67 1.19 -4.27
N ILE A 340 -11.80 0.59 -3.07
CA ILE A 340 -10.72 0.55 -2.08
C ILE A 340 -9.50 -0.19 -2.65
N HIS A 341 -9.72 -1.36 -3.26
CA HIS A 341 -8.63 -2.15 -3.86
C HIS A 341 -7.92 -1.39 -4.98
N LEU A 342 -8.67 -0.70 -5.86
CA LEU A 342 -8.10 0.07 -6.97
C LEU A 342 -7.31 1.31 -6.51
N TYR A 343 -7.71 1.93 -5.39
CA TYR A 343 -6.92 3.02 -4.83
C TYR A 343 -5.57 2.55 -4.28
N ASP A 344 -5.54 1.39 -3.60
CA ASP A 344 -4.29 0.90 -3.00
C ASP A 344 -3.42 0.06 -3.96
N GLU A 345 -3.87 -0.14 -5.19
CA GLU A 345 -3.07 -0.66 -6.29
C GLU A 345 -1.80 0.21 -6.49
N HIS A 346 -0.67 -0.41 -6.85
CA HIS A 346 0.67 0.21 -6.73
C HIS A 346 0.94 1.40 -7.66
N THR A 347 0.18 1.57 -8.74
CA THR A 347 0.40 2.63 -9.73
C THR A 347 -0.24 3.94 -9.27
N TRP A 348 0.54 5.03 -9.26
CA TRP A 348 0.07 6.33 -8.77
C TRP A 348 -0.16 7.41 -9.83
N GLY A 349 0.57 7.37 -10.94
CA GLY A 349 0.50 8.40 -11.97
C GLY A 349 0.91 7.87 -13.35
N ALA A 350 0.78 8.73 -14.36
CA ALA A 350 1.14 8.41 -15.73
C ALA A 350 2.67 8.32 -15.92
N PHE A 351 3.12 7.57 -16.94
CA PHE A 351 4.56 7.40 -17.25
C PHE A 351 5.31 8.71 -17.49
N ASN A 352 4.62 9.75 -17.97
CA ASN A 352 5.17 11.07 -18.24
C ASN A 352 4.96 12.10 -17.11
N SER A 353 4.44 11.68 -15.95
CA SER A 353 4.11 12.59 -14.83
C SER A 353 5.28 13.41 -14.29
N VAL A 354 6.51 12.92 -14.44
CA VAL A 354 7.71 13.66 -14.02
C VAL A 354 8.22 14.61 -15.12
N THR A 355 8.19 14.18 -16.38
CA THR A 355 8.75 14.95 -17.50
C THR A 355 7.78 15.98 -18.05
N GLU A 356 6.48 15.72 -17.95
CA GLU A 356 5.39 16.53 -18.49
C GLU A 356 4.23 16.60 -17.46
N PRO A 357 4.45 17.18 -16.27
CA PRO A 357 3.46 17.16 -15.18
C PRO A 357 2.12 17.80 -15.54
N ASP A 358 2.12 18.79 -16.44
CA ASP A 358 0.91 19.52 -16.88
C ASP A 358 0.21 18.86 -18.09
N HIS A 359 0.67 17.69 -18.53
CA HIS A 359 0.08 17.03 -19.68
C HIS A 359 -1.28 16.42 -19.32
N LEU A 360 -2.29 16.60 -20.18
CA LEU A 360 -3.67 16.15 -19.92
C LEU A 360 -3.79 14.65 -19.56
N ASN A 361 -2.94 13.79 -20.11
CA ASN A 361 -2.85 12.37 -19.71
C ASN A 361 -2.54 12.18 -18.20
N VAL A 362 -1.66 13.00 -17.64
CA VAL A 362 -1.32 12.99 -16.21
C VAL A 362 -2.55 13.35 -15.39
N ASP A 363 -3.24 14.43 -15.76
CA ASP A 363 -4.48 14.87 -15.10
C ASP A 363 -5.58 13.81 -15.15
N ILE A 364 -5.81 13.21 -16.33
CA ILE A 364 -6.85 12.18 -16.51
C ILE A 364 -6.59 10.99 -15.60
N GLN A 365 -5.37 10.46 -15.61
CA GLN A 365 -5.03 9.29 -14.81
C GLN A 365 -5.03 9.58 -13.31
N TRP A 366 -4.57 10.77 -12.90
CA TRP A 366 -4.65 11.21 -11.52
C TRP A 366 -6.11 11.34 -11.06
N MET A 367 -6.98 11.94 -11.87
CA MET A 367 -8.40 12.11 -11.54
C MET A 367 -9.09 10.75 -11.34
N HIS A 368 -8.76 9.74 -12.15
CA HIS A 368 -9.24 8.38 -11.95
C HIS A 368 -8.71 7.74 -10.66
N LYS A 369 -7.39 7.86 -10.38
CA LYS A 369 -6.79 7.32 -9.15
C LYS A 369 -7.43 7.95 -7.91
N ALA A 370 -7.53 9.28 -7.87
CA ALA A 370 -8.15 10.00 -6.77
C ALA A 370 -9.64 9.63 -6.61
N HIS A 371 -10.37 9.53 -7.73
CA HIS A 371 -11.80 9.19 -7.72
C HIS A 371 -12.09 7.89 -6.96
N TYR A 372 -11.23 6.87 -7.04
CA TYR A 372 -11.39 5.63 -6.29
C TYR A 372 -11.51 5.86 -4.78
N ALA A 373 -10.68 6.73 -4.18
CA ALA A 373 -10.77 7.07 -2.76
C ALA A 373 -12.10 7.76 -2.41
N TYR A 374 -12.55 8.71 -3.24
CA TYR A 374 -13.78 9.48 -2.99
C TYR A 374 -15.05 8.67 -3.22
N LEU A 375 -15.09 7.83 -4.26
CA LEU A 375 -16.23 6.97 -4.54
C LEU A 375 -16.36 5.88 -3.47
N ALA A 376 -15.25 5.21 -3.11
CA ALA A 376 -15.24 4.26 -2.00
C ALA A 376 -15.80 4.88 -0.71
N ASN A 377 -15.34 6.09 -0.38
CA ASN A 377 -15.79 6.79 0.81
C ASN A 377 -17.28 7.13 0.79
N SER A 378 -17.78 7.64 -0.32
CA SER A 378 -19.21 8.00 -0.48
C SER A 378 -20.12 6.77 -0.35
N LEU A 379 -19.76 5.67 -1.00
CA LEU A 379 -20.50 4.41 -0.91
C LEU A 379 -20.47 3.86 0.51
N THR A 380 -19.29 3.84 1.15
CA THR A 380 -19.15 3.40 2.55
C THR A 380 -19.96 4.27 3.51
N GLY A 381 -20.00 5.59 3.27
CA GLY A 381 -20.83 6.55 4.00
C GLY A 381 -22.30 6.16 3.99
N TYR A 382 -22.82 5.82 2.82
CA TYR A 382 -24.18 5.32 2.66
C TYR A 382 -24.39 3.98 3.39
N LEU A 383 -23.50 2.99 3.17
CA LEU A 383 -23.60 1.65 3.77
C LEU A 383 -23.60 1.71 5.30
N LEU A 384 -22.71 2.51 5.88
CA LEU A 384 -22.63 2.74 7.32
C LEU A 384 -23.87 3.47 7.82
N GLY A 385 -24.34 4.50 7.11
CA GLY A 385 -25.54 5.24 7.45
C GLY A 385 -26.78 4.37 7.53
N VAL A 386 -26.98 3.46 6.55
CA VAL A 386 -28.09 2.48 6.55
C VAL A 386 -28.04 1.61 7.82
N GLN A 387 -26.86 1.07 8.14
CA GLN A 387 -26.69 0.21 9.32
C GLN A 387 -26.90 0.98 10.64
N MET A 388 -26.42 2.22 10.71
CA MET A 388 -26.61 3.08 11.88
C MET A 388 -28.08 3.49 12.08
N GLU A 389 -28.81 3.80 11.01
CA GLU A 389 -30.26 4.10 11.06
C GLU A 389 -31.06 2.89 11.57
N LYS A 390 -30.72 1.69 11.09
CA LYS A 390 -31.31 0.43 11.55
C LYS A 390 -31.03 0.17 13.03
N LEU A 391 -29.76 0.28 13.46
CA LEU A 391 -29.36 0.10 14.85
C LEU A 391 -30.03 1.12 15.79
N ALA A 392 -30.17 2.36 15.32
CA ALA A 392 -30.88 3.41 16.04
C ALA A 392 -32.40 3.15 16.12
N GLY A 393 -32.97 2.42 15.16
CA GLY A 393 -34.41 2.22 15.05
C GLY A 393 -35.13 3.53 14.69
N ASN A 394 -34.47 4.39 13.92
CA ASN A 394 -35.01 5.70 13.59
C ASN A 394 -36.25 5.58 12.68
N PRO A 395 -37.30 6.38 12.90
CA PRO A 395 -38.40 6.46 11.96
C PRO A 395 -37.94 7.15 10.67
N LEU A 396 -38.66 6.90 9.57
CA LEU A 396 -38.38 7.55 8.27
C LEU A 396 -38.37 9.09 8.37
N GLN A 397 -39.22 9.62 9.25
CA GLN A 397 -39.31 11.04 9.58
C GLN A 397 -39.58 11.22 11.08
N SER A 398 -38.96 12.23 11.69
CA SER A 398 -39.33 12.75 13.02
C SER A 398 -39.34 14.29 13.04
N GLU A 399 -39.96 14.88 14.06
CA GLU A 399 -40.01 16.34 14.28
C GLU A 399 -38.95 16.83 15.28
N GLU A 400 -38.36 15.91 16.04
CA GLU A 400 -37.22 16.18 16.91
C GLU A 400 -36.38 14.91 17.10
N PRO A 401 -35.08 15.04 17.41
CA PRO A 401 -34.23 13.93 17.80
C PRO A 401 -34.51 13.50 19.25
N GLU A 402 -34.70 12.20 19.50
CA GLU A 402 -34.92 11.67 20.86
C GLU A 402 -33.62 11.59 21.68
N GLY A 403 -32.50 11.36 21.00
CA GLY A 403 -31.20 11.10 21.62
C GLY A 403 -30.09 10.88 20.60
N ILE A 404 -28.90 10.57 21.12
CA ILE A 404 -27.71 10.22 20.33
C ILE A 404 -27.39 8.75 20.53
N LEU A 405 -27.11 8.05 19.43
CA LEU A 405 -26.56 6.70 19.46
C LEU A 405 -25.04 6.79 19.33
N LEU A 406 -24.33 6.20 20.29
CA LEU A 406 -22.88 6.06 20.27
C LEU A 406 -22.54 4.59 20.01
N LEU A 407 -21.58 4.32 19.13
CA LEU A 407 -21.15 2.98 18.75
C LEU A 407 -19.63 2.85 18.95
N ASN A 408 -19.22 1.75 19.58
CA ASN A 408 -17.87 1.24 19.55
C ASN A 408 -17.86 -0.09 18.78
N SER A 409 -17.43 -0.06 17.52
CA SER A 409 -17.26 -1.23 16.65
C SER A 409 -15.89 -1.89 16.78
N SER A 410 -15.01 -1.37 17.64
CA SER A 410 -13.68 -1.91 17.84
C SER A 410 -13.67 -3.05 18.86
N SER A 411 -12.61 -3.86 18.81
CA SER A 411 -12.36 -4.98 19.74
C SER A 411 -11.77 -4.53 21.08
N VAL A 412 -11.66 -3.22 21.32
CA VAL A 412 -11.08 -2.65 22.54
C VAL A 412 -12.06 -1.66 23.17
N PRO A 413 -12.02 -1.44 24.50
CA PRO A 413 -12.80 -0.38 25.12
C PRO A 413 -12.40 0.99 24.54
N VAL A 414 -13.40 1.82 24.24
CA VAL A 414 -13.18 3.20 23.78
C VAL A 414 -13.67 4.15 24.85
N LYS A 415 -12.76 4.98 25.34
CA LYS A 415 -13.06 6.08 26.25
C LYS A 415 -12.90 7.41 25.52
N GLN A 416 -13.97 8.18 25.42
CA GLN A 416 -14.00 9.40 24.64
C GLN A 416 -14.90 10.45 25.29
N GLU A 417 -14.57 11.70 25.06
CA GLU A 417 -15.42 12.85 25.36
C GLU A 417 -16.56 12.96 24.33
N ILE A 418 -17.79 13.07 24.81
CA ILE A 418 -18.96 13.23 23.96
C ILE A 418 -19.02 14.68 23.48
N ARG A 419 -18.85 14.88 22.17
CA ARG A 419 -19.08 16.15 21.50
C ARG A 419 -20.12 15.94 20.42
N ILE A 420 -21.16 16.77 20.44
CA ILE A 420 -22.30 16.62 19.54
C ILE A 420 -22.37 17.88 18.69
N PRO A 421 -22.30 17.78 17.34
CA PRO A 421 -22.51 18.92 16.47
C PRO A 421 -23.88 19.54 16.73
N SER A 422 -23.97 20.87 16.73
CA SER A 422 -25.23 21.58 17.01
C SER A 422 -26.39 21.17 16.10
N SER A 423 -26.09 20.73 14.87
CA SER A 423 -27.08 20.21 13.92
C SER A 423 -27.79 18.94 14.40
N PHE A 424 -27.18 18.15 15.28
CA PHE A 424 -27.75 16.87 15.76
C PHE A 424 -28.83 17.09 16.83
N THR A 425 -28.91 18.30 17.40
CA THR A 425 -29.86 18.66 18.46
C THR A 425 -30.93 19.65 17.99
N MET A 426 -30.92 20.04 16.72
CA MET A 426 -31.88 20.99 16.17
C MET A 426 -33.31 20.41 16.19
N ARG A 427 -34.29 21.21 16.63
CA ARG A 427 -35.72 20.90 16.45
C ARG A 427 -36.13 21.12 14.99
N GLY A 428 -37.09 20.35 14.52
CA GLY A 428 -37.62 20.44 13.16
C GLY A 428 -37.56 19.10 12.43
N ARG A 429 -37.91 19.09 11.14
CA ARG A 429 -38.03 17.85 10.37
C ARG A 429 -36.67 17.16 10.21
N HIS A 430 -36.57 15.93 10.71
CA HIS A 430 -35.43 15.03 10.49
C HIS A 430 -35.84 13.92 9.54
N LEU A 431 -35.17 13.81 8.40
CA LEU A 431 -35.36 12.76 7.41
C LEU A 431 -34.20 11.78 7.48
N SER A 432 -34.46 10.49 7.20
CA SER A 432 -33.39 9.48 7.10
C SER A 432 -32.25 9.92 6.16
N ALA A 433 -32.59 10.44 4.98
CA ALA A 433 -31.61 10.94 4.02
C ALA A 433 -30.80 12.15 4.55
N ASP A 434 -31.39 13.01 5.38
CA ASP A 434 -30.69 14.16 5.96
C ASP A 434 -29.75 13.74 7.10
N ARG A 435 -30.14 12.75 7.93
CA ARG A 435 -29.26 12.16 8.95
C ARG A 435 -28.04 11.48 8.32
N MET A 436 -28.20 10.91 7.13
CA MET A 436 -27.12 10.29 6.36
C MET A 436 -26.33 11.28 5.49
N ARG A 437 -26.69 12.57 5.48
CA ARG A 437 -26.00 13.59 4.68
C ARG A 437 -24.55 13.78 5.09
N GLN A 438 -24.25 13.62 6.38
CA GLN A 438 -22.90 13.66 6.90
C GLN A 438 -22.29 12.26 6.94
N THR A 439 -21.14 12.12 6.29
CA THR A 439 -20.37 10.88 6.27
C THR A 439 -19.68 10.68 7.61
N LEU A 440 -20.29 9.87 8.49
CA LEU A 440 -19.93 9.76 9.92
C LEU A 440 -18.43 9.52 10.17
N MET A 441 -17.80 8.63 9.40
CA MET A 441 -16.37 8.30 9.50
C MET A 441 -15.43 9.44 9.06
N ASN A 442 -15.94 10.49 8.42
CA ASN A 442 -15.16 11.67 8.04
C ASN A 442 -15.27 12.80 9.06
N ILE A 443 -16.13 12.67 10.08
CA ILE A 443 -16.29 13.71 11.10
C ILE A 443 -15.04 13.72 11.97
N GLU A 444 -14.32 14.84 11.93
CA GLU A 444 -13.19 15.08 12.81
C GLU A 444 -13.65 15.65 14.15
N ALA A 445 -12.95 15.28 15.22
CA ALA A 445 -13.21 15.84 16.53
C ALA A 445 -12.84 17.34 16.55
N ASP A 446 -13.85 18.18 16.73
CA ASP A 446 -13.71 19.60 17.04
C ASP A 446 -13.62 19.77 18.56
N HIS A 447 -12.42 20.03 19.08
CA HIS A 447 -12.22 20.20 20.52
C HIS A 447 -12.75 21.53 21.07
N SER A 448 -13.16 22.46 20.20
CA SER A 448 -13.85 23.69 20.59
C SER A 448 -15.35 23.48 20.85
N ALA A 449 -15.94 22.40 20.32
CA ALA A 449 -17.36 22.09 20.50
C ALA A 449 -17.70 21.74 21.96
N THR A 450 -18.95 22.03 22.36
CA THR A 450 -19.47 21.74 23.70
C THR A 450 -19.30 20.26 24.05
N SER A 451 -18.74 20.03 25.24
CA SER A 451 -18.57 18.69 25.82
C SER A 451 -19.79 18.31 26.65
N TYR A 452 -20.24 17.06 26.50
CA TYR A 452 -21.32 16.47 27.27
C TYR A 452 -20.83 15.35 28.21
N GLY A 453 -19.53 15.38 28.51
CA GLY A 453 -18.88 14.49 29.47
C GLY A 453 -18.15 13.33 28.82
N ILE A 454 -17.52 12.50 29.65
CA ILE A 454 -16.74 11.35 29.20
C ILE A 454 -17.60 10.10 29.27
N ILE A 455 -17.51 9.29 28.22
CA ILE A 455 -18.11 7.96 28.19
C ILE A 455 -17.05 6.91 27.90
N GLU A 456 -17.24 5.74 28.51
CA GLU A 456 -16.54 4.52 28.15
C GLU A 456 -17.53 3.52 27.58
N LEU A 457 -17.22 3.03 26.39
CA LEU A 457 -17.95 1.99 25.68
C LEU A 457 -17.10 0.71 25.66
N PRO A 458 -17.60 -0.42 26.18
CA PRO A 458 -16.97 -1.72 25.99
C PRO A 458 -16.72 -2.04 24.51
N PRO A 459 -15.84 -3.01 24.19
CA PRO A 459 -15.71 -3.55 22.84
C PRO A 459 -17.07 -3.93 22.24
N PHE A 460 -17.24 -3.70 20.94
CA PHE A 460 -18.42 -4.16 20.19
C PHE A 460 -19.77 -3.78 20.82
N SER A 461 -19.88 -2.55 21.34
CA SER A 461 -21.05 -2.11 22.09
C SER A 461 -21.60 -0.78 21.59
N TRP A 462 -22.84 -0.48 21.94
CA TRP A 462 -23.45 0.81 21.66
C TRP A 462 -24.26 1.32 22.85
N ARG A 463 -24.51 2.63 22.90
CA ARG A 463 -25.34 3.27 23.92
C ARG A 463 -26.20 4.37 23.32
N LYS A 464 -27.49 4.37 23.63
CA LYS A 464 -28.40 5.48 23.33
C LYS A 464 -28.45 6.42 24.52
N ILE A 465 -28.22 7.72 24.29
CA ILE A 465 -28.30 8.77 25.30
C ILE A 465 -29.44 9.71 24.91
N PRO A 466 -30.55 9.73 25.66
CA PRO A 466 -31.63 10.69 25.42
C PRO A 466 -31.13 12.14 25.53
N LEU A 467 -31.61 13.03 24.66
CA LEU A 467 -31.11 14.42 24.63
C LEU A 467 -31.32 15.15 25.96
N HIS A 468 -32.44 14.91 26.65
CA HIS A 468 -32.72 15.51 27.95
C HIS A 468 -31.75 15.07 29.07
N ARG A 469 -30.96 14.02 28.86
CA ARG A 469 -29.93 13.57 29.79
C ARG A 469 -28.55 14.14 29.48
N LEU A 470 -28.38 14.78 28.32
CA LEU A 470 -27.14 15.45 27.99
C LEU A 470 -27.04 16.73 28.83
N GLN A 471 -25.98 16.81 29.61
CA GLN A 471 -25.64 17.99 30.40
C GLN A 471 -24.25 18.41 29.98
N GLU A 472 -24.07 19.71 29.77
CA GLU A 472 -22.76 20.27 29.48
C GLU A 472 -21.79 19.90 30.61
N ALA A 473 -20.62 19.40 30.23
CA ALA A 473 -19.61 18.98 31.18
C ALA A 473 -19.01 20.19 31.90
N ALA A 474 -18.90 20.07 33.22
CA ALA A 474 -18.09 21.00 34.00
C ALA A 474 -16.62 20.90 33.58
N TRP A 475 -15.91 22.02 33.65
CA TRP A 475 -14.49 22.08 33.33
C TRP A 475 -13.70 21.27 34.35
N SER A 476 -12.89 20.31 33.88
CA SER A 476 -12.03 19.51 34.75
C SER A 476 -11.02 20.41 35.45
N LYS A 477 -10.91 20.23 36.77
CA LYS A 477 -9.90 20.87 37.63
C LYS A 477 -8.52 20.24 37.50
N ASP A 478 -8.42 19.10 36.82
CA ASP A 478 -7.19 18.33 36.67
C ASP A 478 -6.33 18.81 35.49
N ILE A 479 -6.79 19.85 34.78
CA ILE A 479 -6.01 20.48 33.73
C ILE A 479 -5.72 21.90 34.15
N THR A 480 -4.43 22.21 34.24
CA THR A 480 -3.92 23.55 34.51
C THR A 480 -3.28 24.09 33.23
N VAL A 481 -3.61 25.34 32.91
CA VAL A 481 -3.01 26.07 31.78
C VAL A 481 -2.47 27.38 32.33
N ASP A 482 -1.15 27.55 32.22
CA ASP A 482 -0.45 28.78 32.59
C ASP A 482 0.23 29.38 31.35
N ALA A 483 0.82 30.57 31.49
CA ALA A 483 1.62 31.18 30.44
C ALA A 483 2.83 30.28 30.10
N GLY A 484 2.73 29.53 29.00
CA GLY A 484 3.78 28.62 28.53
C GLY A 484 3.76 27.21 29.13
N SER A 485 2.65 26.78 29.76
CA SER A 485 2.53 25.38 30.17
C SER A 485 1.11 24.82 30.14
N ILE A 486 1.02 23.52 29.85
CA ILE A 486 -0.19 22.71 29.97
C ILE A 486 0.14 21.52 30.87
N GLU A 487 -0.62 21.34 31.94
CA GLU A 487 -0.46 20.22 32.84
C GLU A 487 -1.77 19.44 32.94
N THR A 488 -1.72 18.12 32.78
CA THR A 488 -2.84 17.18 32.98
C THR A 488 -2.43 16.11 34.00
N PRO A 489 -3.30 15.15 34.38
CA PRO A 489 -2.88 14.02 35.22
C PRO A 489 -1.74 13.18 34.63
N TYR A 490 -1.53 13.26 33.32
CA TYR A 490 -0.60 12.38 32.60
C TYR A 490 0.64 13.10 32.11
N HIS A 491 0.52 14.37 31.74
CA HIS A 491 1.62 15.10 31.12
C HIS A 491 1.85 16.45 31.76
N LYS A 492 3.10 16.91 31.65
CA LYS A 492 3.45 18.30 31.82
C LYS A 492 4.18 18.77 30.57
N CYS A 493 3.58 19.68 29.83
CA CYS A 493 4.13 20.28 28.62
C CYS A 493 4.54 21.71 28.93
N PHE A 494 5.81 22.05 28.68
CA PHE A 494 6.32 23.41 28.72
C PHE A 494 6.65 23.87 27.31
N PHE A 495 6.20 25.07 26.95
CA PHE A 495 6.46 25.67 25.65
C PHE A 495 6.77 27.15 25.79
N ASP A 496 7.54 27.70 24.86
CA ASP A 496 7.81 29.13 24.79
C ASP A 496 6.70 29.83 23.99
N PRO A 497 5.88 30.70 24.61
CA PRO A 497 4.78 31.38 23.92
C PRO A 497 5.23 32.34 22.81
N SER A 498 6.50 32.75 22.79
CA SER A 498 7.04 33.68 21.79
C SER A 498 7.52 32.99 20.51
N THR A 499 7.89 31.71 20.62
CA THR A 499 8.41 30.91 19.49
C THR A 499 7.53 29.71 19.14
N GLY A 500 6.64 29.29 20.03
CA GLY A 500 5.82 28.09 19.92
C GLY A 500 6.62 26.79 20.17
N ARG A 501 7.92 26.87 20.48
CA ARG A 501 8.76 25.69 20.69
C ARG A 501 8.35 24.97 21.97
N ILE A 502 8.09 23.67 21.89
CA ILE A 502 7.90 22.80 23.06
C ILE A 502 9.29 22.51 23.63
N LEU A 503 9.52 22.97 24.86
CA LEU A 503 10.81 22.91 25.54
C LEU A 503 10.98 21.64 26.36
N SER A 504 9.88 21.08 26.88
CA SER A 504 9.84 19.84 27.66
C SER A 504 8.46 19.23 27.54
N LEU A 505 8.41 17.90 27.44
CA LEU A 505 7.20 17.12 27.54
C LEU A 505 7.48 15.95 28.47
N TYR A 506 6.94 16.03 29.67
CA TYR A 506 7.16 15.02 30.70
C TYR A 506 5.93 14.12 30.85
N ASP A 507 6.12 12.81 30.69
CA ASP A 507 5.15 11.76 31.02
C ASP A 507 5.26 11.40 32.50
N LYS A 508 4.21 11.74 33.26
CA LYS A 508 4.14 11.53 34.72
C LYS A 508 3.97 10.07 35.10
N ARG A 509 3.42 9.23 34.23
CA ARG A 509 3.20 7.80 34.49
C ARG A 509 4.50 7.03 34.34
N ALA A 510 5.27 7.37 33.31
CA ALA A 510 6.54 6.73 33.02
C ALA A 510 7.73 7.37 33.77
N ASP A 511 7.52 8.52 34.44
CA ASP A 511 8.60 9.35 35.00
C ASP A 511 9.66 9.63 33.92
N TRP A 512 9.21 10.17 32.79
CA TRP A 512 10.01 10.24 31.57
C TRP A 512 9.91 11.61 30.91
N GLU A 513 11.06 12.28 30.76
CA GLU A 513 11.19 13.41 29.83
C GLU A 513 11.21 12.83 28.41
N VAL A 514 10.12 13.02 27.68
CA VAL A 514 9.84 12.42 26.37
C VAL A 514 10.77 12.98 25.31
N LEU A 515 11.16 14.26 25.41
CA LEU A 515 11.91 14.94 24.35
C LEU A 515 13.41 14.86 24.55
N ASP A 516 14.13 14.58 23.47
CA ASP A 516 15.57 14.81 23.43
C ASP A 516 15.85 16.30 23.23
N VAL A 517 16.07 17.01 24.35
CA VAL A 517 16.35 18.45 24.37
C VAL A 517 17.68 18.83 23.72
N SER A 518 18.56 17.85 23.44
CA SER A 518 19.81 18.09 22.69
C SER A 518 19.59 18.13 21.18
N SER A 519 18.43 17.69 20.70
CA SER A 519 18.10 17.69 19.29
C SER A 519 18.02 19.12 18.73
N PRO A 520 18.55 19.36 17.52
CA PRO A 520 18.33 20.64 16.83
C PRO A 520 16.85 20.85 16.48
N TRP A 521 16.06 19.78 16.43
CA TRP A 521 14.64 19.81 16.13
C TRP A 521 13.78 19.87 17.41
N SER A 522 12.56 20.36 17.28
CA SER A 522 11.51 20.36 18.31
C SER A 522 10.49 19.24 18.03
N LEU A 523 9.65 18.93 19.02
CA LEU A 523 8.55 17.97 18.85
C LEU A 523 7.65 18.37 17.67
N PHE A 524 7.47 17.43 16.74
CA PHE A 524 6.62 17.55 15.56
C PHE A 524 7.00 18.75 14.67
N GLN A 525 8.28 19.13 14.62
CA GLN A 525 8.72 20.28 13.83
C GLN A 525 8.62 20.01 12.33
N TYR A 526 7.96 20.92 11.60
CA TYR A 526 7.90 20.88 10.13
C TYR A 526 9.28 21.02 9.49
N VAL A 527 9.59 20.14 8.55
CA VAL A 527 10.80 20.21 7.73
C VAL A 527 10.43 20.02 6.27
N GLN A 528 10.81 21.01 5.44
CA GLN A 528 10.88 20.87 4.00
C GLN A 528 12.31 20.48 3.63
N GLU A 529 12.47 19.34 2.98
CA GLU A 529 13.75 18.87 2.46
C GLU A 529 13.77 18.96 0.94
N SER A 530 14.76 19.66 0.39
CA SER A 530 14.98 19.75 -1.05
C SER A 530 16.44 19.44 -1.38
N ILE A 531 16.77 19.29 -2.67
CA ILE A 531 18.16 19.39 -3.10
C ILE A 531 18.66 20.81 -2.79
N ASP A 532 19.90 20.95 -2.34
CA ASP A 532 20.55 22.25 -2.18
C ASP A 532 21.00 22.80 -3.55
N PRO A 533 20.30 23.81 -4.11
CA PRO A 533 20.61 24.35 -5.42
C PRO A 533 21.95 25.09 -5.47
N THR A 534 22.54 25.43 -4.31
CA THR A 534 23.86 26.07 -4.24
C THR A 534 24.99 25.06 -4.44
N CYS A 535 24.71 23.78 -4.20
CA CYS A 535 25.68 22.70 -4.27
C CYS A 535 25.49 21.85 -5.53
N GLN A 536 24.25 21.62 -5.97
CA GLN A 536 23.91 20.66 -7.03
C GLN A 536 22.68 21.12 -7.83
N HIS A 537 22.50 20.57 -9.02
CA HIS A 537 21.32 20.85 -9.85
C HIS A 537 20.04 20.37 -9.15
N ASN A 538 19.03 21.24 -9.08
CA ASN A 538 17.76 20.92 -8.42
C ASN A 538 16.85 20.09 -9.35
N HIS A 539 17.19 18.83 -9.54
CA HIS A 539 16.50 17.90 -10.43
C HIS A 539 16.53 16.48 -9.87
N ARG A 540 15.53 15.66 -10.18
CA ARG A 540 15.40 14.30 -9.62
C ARG A 540 16.62 13.43 -9.92
N SER A 541 17.29 13.66 -11.06
CA SER A 541 18.52 12.95 -11.43
C SER A 541 19.70 13.18 -10.48
N THR A 542 19.67 14.23 -9.66
CA THR A 542 20.69 14.45 -8.63
C THR A 542 20.58 13.42 -7.52
N ILE A 543 19.36 12.96 -7.21
CA ILE A 543 19.11 11.91 -6.22
C ILE A 543 19.22 10.53 -6.90
N PHE A 544 18.69 10.41 -8.11
CA PHE A 544 18.64 9.15 -8.86
C PHE A 544 18.85 9.38 -10.37
N PRO A 545 20.10 9.31 -10.87
CA PRO A 545 20.42 9.41 -12.29
C PRO A 545 20.14 8.07 -12.99
N ARG A 546 18.86 7.81 -13.30
CA ARG A 546 18.38 6.56 -13.93
C ARG A 546 19.36 5.99 -14.97
N ASP A 547 19.73 4.73 -14.78
CA ASP A 547 20.62 3.96 -15.67
C ASP A 547 20.04 2.54 -15.82
N VAL A 548 19.55 2.22 -17.02
CA VAL A 548 18.86 0.96 -17.30
C VAL A 548 19.82 -0.21 -17.28
N GLU A 549 21.07 -0.04 -17.74
CA GLU A 549 22.05 -1.12 -17.78
C GLU A 549 22.46 -1.53 -16.36
N LYS A 550 22.72 -0.56 -15.49
CA LYS A 550 22.97 -0.84 -14.07
C LYS A 550 21.75 -1.46 -13.39
N GLY A 551 20.55 -0.96 -13.68
CA GLY A 551 19.30 -1.54 -13.18
C GLY A 551 19.14 -3.03 -13.54
N ASN A 552 19.38 -3.37 -14.80
CA ASN A 552 19.34 -4.75 -15.31
C ASN A 552 20.40 -5.65 -14.66
N ASN A 553 21.50 -5.08 -14.18
CA ASN A 553 22.55 -5.79 -13.45
C ASN A 553 22.39 -5.75 -11.93
N SER A 554 21.24 -5.28 -11.42
CA SER A 554 20.97 -5.19 -9.98
C SER A 554 21.92 -4.23 -9.23
N ILE A 555 22.41 -3.20 -9.93
CA ILE A 555 23.30 -2.17 -9.38
C ILE A 555 22.47 -0.92 -9.08
N SER A 556 22.37 -0.54 -7.81
CA SER A 556 21.69 0.70 -7.41
C SER A 556 22.42 1.91 -7.97
N VAL A 557 21.67 2.90 -8.45
CA VAL A 557 22.19 4.22 -8.83
C VAL A 557 21.74 5.32 -7.88
N TRP A 558 21.27 4.96 -6.68
CA TRP A 558 20.98 5.93 -5.64
C TRP A 558 22.24 6.75 -5.30
N ASN A 559 22.15 8.07 -5.42
CA ASN A 559 23.27 8.94 -5.08
C ASN A 559 23.31 9.17 -3.58
N HIS A 560 24.19 8.47 -2.85
CA HIS A 560 24.37 8.69 -1.40
C HIS A 560 25.06 10.01 -1.04
N SER A 561 25.59 10.77 -2.02
CA SER A 561 26.35 12.00 -1.80
C SER A 561 25.57 13.28 -2.10
N TRP A 562 24.28 13.19 -2.43
CA TRP A 562 23.46 14.38 -2.66
C TRP A 562 23.37 15.26 -1.41
N LYS A 563 23.29 16.58 -1.61
CA LYS A 563 23.25 17.56 -0.54
C LYS A 563 21.82 18.03 -0.33
N ALA A 564 21.26 17.66 0.81
CA ALA A 564 19.94 18.09 1.25
C ALA A 564 19.99 19.48 1.86
N ARG A 565 19.07 20.35 1.45
CA ARG A 565 18.74 21.60 2.13
C ARG A 565 17.46 21.38 2.93
N ARG A 566 17.55 21.53 4.26
CA ARG A 566 16.43 21.37 5.18
C ARG A 566 16.01 22.71 5.74
N LEU A 567 14.78 23.12 5.45
CA LEU A 567 14.19 24.37 5.94
C LEU A 567 13.04 24.05 6.89
N THR A 568 12.82 24.94 7.85
CA THR A 568 11.70 24.88 8.82
C THR A 568 10.85 26.15 8.69
N HIS A 569 9.83 26.28 9.52
CA HIS A 569 9.07 27.52 9.68
C HIS A 569 9.99 28.75 9.81
N THR A 570 9.63 29.84 9.14
CA THR A 570 10.39 31.10 9.10
C THR A 570 9.91 32.11 10.15
N GLY A 571 8.71 31.92 10.69
CA GLY A 571 8.16 32.75 11.75
C GLY A 571 6.86 32.20 12.30
N MET A 572 6.59 32.48 13.58
CA MET A 572 5.33 32.15 14.24
C MET A 572 4.29 33.25 13.97
N LYS A 573 3.11 32.86 13.50
CA LYS A 573 1.96 33.75 13.30
C LYS A 573 1.11 33.87 14.56
N SER A 574 0.87 32.75 15.23
CA SER A 574 0.09 32.71 16.48
C SER A 574 0.49 31.51 17.34
N CYS A 575 0.34 31.68 18.66
CA CYS A 575 0.46 30.63 19.66
C CYS A 575 -0.55 30.91 20.76
N HIS A 576 -1.48 29.99 20.96
CA HIS A 576 -2.47 30.08 22.03
C HIS A 576 -2.88 28.69 22.51
N VAL A 577 -3.53 28.64 23.67
CA VAL A 577 -4.10 27.40 24.21
C VAL A 577 -5.62 27.50 24.19
N GLU A 578 -6.26 26.57 23.52
CA GLU A 578 -7.70 26.36 23.57
C GLU A 578 -8.02 25.38 24.70
N ARG A 579 -8.98 25.71 25.56
CA ARG A 579 -9.41 24.85 26.67
C ARG A 579 -10.86 24.44 26.48
N SER A 580 -11.11 23.14 26.63
CA SER A 580 -12.46 22.56 26.68
C SER A 580 -12.76 21.99 28.07
N ALA A 581 -13.83 21.20 28.26
CA ALA A 581 -14.11 20.61 29.57
C ALA A 581 -12.99 19.64 30.00
N HIS A 582 -12.63 18.69 29.12
CA HIS A 582 -11.69 17.62 29.46
C HIS A 582 -10.39 17.58 28.64
N SER A 583 -10.13 18.60 27.82
CA SER A 583 -8.89 18.75 27.04
C SER A 583 -8.34 20.17 27.02
N ALA A 584 -7.03 20.30 26.80
CA ALA A 584 -6.36 21.54 26.45
C ALA A 584 -5.53 21.33 25.17
N THR A 585 -5.64 22.24 24.22
CA THR A 585 -4.98 22.16 22.92
C THR A 585 -4.06 23.34 22.74
N LEU A 586 -2.74 23.08 22.63
CA LEU A 586 -1.79 24.08 22.15
C LEU A 586 -1.97 24.20 20.63
N VAL A 587 -2.30 25.40 20.16
CA VAL A 587 -2.49 25.73 18.74
C VAL A 587 -1.36 26.65 18.31
N LEU A 588 -0.63 26.23 17.29
CA LEU A 588 0.51 26.95 16.74
C LEU A 588 0.26 27.19 15.25
N GLN A 589 0.45 28.42 14.79
CA GLN A 589 0.43 28.73 13.37
C GLN A 589 1.76 29.32 12.94
N PHE A 590 2.25 28.90 11.79
CA PHE A 590 3.56 29.26 11.28
C PHE A 590 3.50 29.74 9.83
N ALA A 591 4.44 30.60 9.47
CA ALA A 591 4.87 30.75 8.08
C ALA A 591 5.97 29.70 7.82
N ALA A 592 5.86 28.93 6.74
CA ALA A 592 6.82 27.89 6.39
C ALA A 592 6.96 27.79 4.87
N PRO A 593 8.13 27.37 4.36
CA PRO A 593 8.34 27.27 2.92
C PRO A 593 7.58 26.07 2.34
N GLY A 594 7.01 26.26 1.14
CA GLY A 594 6.30 25.23 0.39
C GLY A 594 4.88 24.91 0.86
N VAL A 595 4.39 25.59 1.90
CA VAL A 595 3.04 25.41 2.45
C VAL A 595 2.44 26.75 2.88
N ASP A 596 1.13 26.89 2.70
CA ASP A 596 0.33 28.00 3.22
C ASP A 596 -0.51 27.54 4.42
N ASP A 597 -0.76 28.45 5.35
CA ASP A 597 -1.58 28.23 6.56
C ASP A 597 -1.22 26.97 7.37
N LEU A 598 0.08 26.78 7.62
CA LEU A 598 0.58 25.73 8.49
C LEU A 598 0.09 25.93 9.93
N GLU A 599 -0.82 25.07 10.36
CA GLU A 599 -1.32 24.99 11.73
C GLU A 599 -1.00 23.63 12.33
N GLN A 600 -0.47 23.63 13.56
CA GLN A 600 -0.18 22.45 14.35
C GLN A 600 -0.94 22.51 15.66
N ARG A 601 -1.56 21.40 16.05
CA ARG A 601 -2.36 21.27 17.27
C ARG A 601 -1.85 20.10 18.11
N PHE A 602 -1.62 20.34 19.40
CA PHE A 602 -1.26 19.31 20.39
C PHE A 602 -2.33 19.29 21.48
N THR A 603 -3.15 18.24 21.50
CA THR A 603 -4.26 18.12 22.46
C THR A 603 -3.92 17.15 23.57
N PHE A 604 -3.98 17.65 24.80
CA PHE A 604 -3.77 16.91 26.04
C PHE A 604 -5.11 16.68 26.72
N PHE A 605 -5.30 15.50 27.32
CA PHE A 605 -6.56 15.10 27.95
C PHE A 605 -6.41 14.88 29.45
N SER A 606 -7.51 15.10 30.18
CA SER A 606 -7.64 14.77 31.62
C SER A 606 -7.90 13.29 31.86
N TYR A 607 -8.47 12.57 30.88
CA TYR A 607 -9.05 11.24 31.09
C TYR A 607 -8.36 10.11 30.33
N ARG A 608 -7.43 10.43 29.41
CA ARG A 608 -6.60 9.48 28.66
C ARG A 608 -5.15 10.01 28.49
N PRO A 609 -4.15 9.11 28.45
CA PRO A 609 -2.73 9.46 28.50
C PRO A 609 -2.05 9.65 27.15
N ASP A 610 -2.75 9.54 26.03
CA ASP A 610 -2.19 9.86 24.72
C ASP A 610 -2.35 11.36 24.40
N ILE A 611 -1.52 11.83 23.48
CA ILE A 611 -1.53 13.21 22.98
C ILE A 611 -1.97 13.17 21.52
N GLU A 612 -3.02 13.90 21.17
CA GLU A 612 -3.43 14.02 19.77
C GLU A 612 -2.63 15.14 19.11
N MET A 613 -1.86 14.79 18.07
CA MET A 613 -1.13 15.75 17.22
C MET A 613 -1.81 15.85 15.87
N LYS A 614 -2.20 17.06 15.46
CA LYS A 614 -2.81 17.35 14.16
C LYS A 614 -2.00 18.42 13.43
N VAL A 615 -1.95 18.31 12.12
CA VAL A 615 -1.39 19.33 11.25
C VAL A 615 -2.32 19.56 10.06
N SER A 616 -2.48 20.82 9.68
CA SER A 616 -3.19 21.24 8.47
C SER A 616 -2.38 22.31 7.75
N TYR A 617 -2.36 22.24 6.43
CA TYR A 617 -1.76 23.25 5.54
C TYR A 617 -2.27 23.05 4.12
N TYR A 618 -2.11 24.08 3.29
CA TYR A 618 -2.22 23.97 1.85
C TYR A 618 -0.83 23.77 1.26
N LYS A 619 -0.61 22.67 0.55
CA LYS A 619 0.66 22.42 -0.13
C LYS A 619 0.74 23.31 -1.36
N GLN A 620 1.80 24.11 -1.47
CA GLN A 620 2.08 24.89 -2.67
C GLN A 620 2.48 23.95 -3.82
N ASP A 621 2.11 24.33 -5.04
CA ASP A 621 2.49 23.61 -6.25
C ASP A 621 3.99 23.78 -6.52
N ILE A 622 4.76 22.72 -6.29
CA ILE A 622 6.21 22.69 -6.43
C ILE A 622 6.57 21.49 -7.31
N THR A 623 7.20 21.79 -8.45
CA THR A 623 7.56 20.80 -9.46
C THR A 623 9.00 20.30 -9.34
N THR A 624 9.80 20.90 -8.45
CA THR A 624 11.16 20.43 -8.15
C THR A 624 11.16 19.37 -7.04
N PRO A 625 12.14 18.45 -6.98
CA PRO A 625 12.16 17.40 -5.96
C PRO A 625 12.18 17.96 -4.53
N GLU A 626 11.21 17.52 -3.74
CA GLU A 626 11.11 17.85 -2.32
C GLU A 626 10.47 16.73 -1.51
N GLY A 627 10.69 16.77 -0.20
CA GLY A 627 9.98 15.99 0.80
C GLY A 627 9.49 16.90 1.93
N THR A 628 8.40 16.50 2.57
CA THR A 628 7.89 17.13 3.78
C THR A 628 7.78 16.08 4.88
N TYR A 629 8.37 16.34 6.03
CA TYR A 629 8.26 15.49 7.20
C TYR A 629 8.18 16.30 8.50
N PHE A 630 7.78 15.63 9.57
CA PHE A 630 7.68 16.21 10.91
C PHE A 630 8.65 15.50 11.84
N ALA A 631 9.65 16.22 12.34
CA ALA A 631 10.67 15.66 13.21
C ALA A 631 10.09 15.42 14.62
N ILE A 632 10.34 14.25 15.20
CA ILE A 632 9.89 13.90 16.57
C ILE A 632 11.10 13.36 17.35
N PRO A 633 11.88 14.25 18.00
CA PRO A 633 13.06 13.85 18.75
C PRO A 633 12.67 13.27 20.11
N LEU A 634 12.62 11.95 20.19
CA LEU A 634 12.29 11.24 21.43
C LEU A 634 13.57 10.89 22.20
N ASN A 635 13.54 11.09 23.52
CA ASN A 635 14.58 10.67 24.46
C ASN A 635 14.47 9.17 24.75
N LEU A 636 14.71 8.35 23.73
CA LEU A 636 14.71 6.88 23.81
C LEU A 636 16.13 6.38 24.10
N LYS A 637 16.26 5.32 24.90
CA LYS A 637 17.54 4.60 24.96
C LYS A 637 17.70 3.80 23.66
N PRO A 638 18.94 3.57 23.18
CA PRO A 638 19.19 2.88 21.90
C PRO A 638 18.53 1.50 21.73
N CYS A 639 18.07 0.87 22.82
CA CYS A 639 17.41 -0.44 22.82
C CYS A 639 15.87 -0.37 22.87
N ASP A 640 15.27 0.82 22.93
CA ASP A 640 13.81 1.02 23.11
C ASP A 640 13.05 1.27 21.79
N ALA A 641 13.75 1.27 20.65
CA ALA A 641 13.13 1.38 19.33
C ALA A 641 12.45 0.05 18.93
N ILE A 642 11.25 -0.18 19.43
CA ILE A 642 10.33 -1.18 18.88
C ILE A 642 9.67 -0.54 17.67
N MET A 643 10.13 -0.86 16.45
CA MET A 643 9.20 -0.80 15.32
C MET A 643 8.11 -1.82 15.64
N ILE A 644 6.88 -1.34 15.82
CA ILE A 644 5.72 -2.16 16.18
C ILE A 644 5.53 -3.21 15.08
N ARG A 645 6.14 -4.39 15.27
CA ARG A 645 5.71 -5.63 14.64
C ARG A 645 4.44 -6.03 15.38
N PRO A 646 3.30 -6.18 14.71
CA PRO A 646 2.09 -6.66 15.38
C PRO A 646 2.30 -8.12 15.74
N ASP A 647 2.65 -8.42 16.99
CA ASP A 647 2.48 -9.75 17.57
C ASP A 647 1.58 -9.70 18.80
N ASN A 648 0.50 -10.48 18.73
CA ASN A 648 -0.32 -10.85 19.86
C ASN A 648 0.21 -12.20 20.35
N SER A 649 1.26 -12.22 21.17
CA SER A 649 1.42 -13.28 22.17
C SER A 649 2.45 -12.89 23.22
N SER A 650 2.01 -12.97 24.47
CA SER A 650 2.84 -12.83 25.67
C SER A 650 3.98 -13.86 25.69
N ASN A 651 5.22 -13.44 25.40
CA ASN A 651 6.44 -13.81 26.11
C ASN A 651 7.67 -13.16 25.46
N TRP A 652 8.09 -12.03 26.02
CA TRP A 652 9.27 -11.27 25.58
C TRP A 652 10.53 -11.79 26.27
N THR A 653 11.38 -12.53 25.55
CA THR A 653 12.79 -12.66 25.94
C THR A 653 13.64 -11.70 25.13
N ARG A 654 14.11 -10.65 25.83
CA ARG A 654 15.20 -9.76 25.44
C ARG A 654 16.42 -10.60 25.07
N ASN A 655 16.76 -10.75 23.79
CA ASN A 655 18.15 -10.86 23.34
C ASN A 655 18.20 -10.85 21.81
N ASN A 656 19.05 -9.96 21.29
CA ASN A 656 19.51 -9.83 19.91
C ASN A 656 18.70 -8.92 18.97
N CYS A 657 18.80 -7.61 19.18
CA CYS A 657 18.69 -6.62 18.11
C CYS A 657 20.05 -5.96 17.88
N ARG A 658 20.69 -6.26 16.74
CA ARG A 658 21.79 -5.43 16.20
C ARG A 658 21.15 -4.26 15.48
N VAL A 659 21.27 -3.07 16.07
CA VAL A 659 21.03 -1.81 15.35
C VAL A 659 22.28 -1.54 14.52
N TYR A 660 22.14 -1.43 13.20
CA TYR A 660 23.15 -0.77 12.38
C TYR A 660 23.09 0.72 12.71
N ALA A 661 23.84 1.12 13.73
CA ALA A 661 24.21 2.50 13.89
C ALA A 661 25.23 2.80 12.78
N GLU A 662 24.84 3.57 11.77
CA GLU A 662 25.83 4.35 11.02
C GLU A 662 26.35 5.44 11.96
N THR A 663 27.26 5.02 12.83
CA THR A 663 28.20 5.91 13.50
C THR A 663 29.17 6.43 12.45
N THR A 664 29.39 7.75 12.48
CA THR A 664 30.67 8.44 12.17
C THR A 664 31.11 8.41 10.70
N LEU A 665 31.52 9.49 10.01
CA LEU A 665 32.19 10.78 10.27
C LEU A 665 32.38 11.45 8.86
N PRO A 666 32.99 12.64 8.69
CA PRO A 666 33.39 13.68 9.63
C PRO A 666 32.62 15.01 9.50
#